data_AF-A0A961E616-F1
#
_entry.id   AF-A0A961E616-F1
#
_cell.length_a   1.000
_cell.length_b   1.000
_cell.length_c   1.000
_cell.angle_alpha   90.00
_cell.angle_beta   90.00
_cell.angle_gamma   90.00
#
_symmetry.space_group_name_H-M   'P 1'
#
loop_
_entity.id
_entity.type
_entity.pdbx_description
1 polymer ?
#
loop_
_entity_poly.entity_id
_entity_poly.type
_entity_poly.pdbx_seq_one_letter_code
_entity_poly.pdbx_strand_id
1 'polypeptide(L)'
;MSPTASTETIASASQSGVHAGPSGHEPGELDYHALNAMLNLYDRDGKIQFDRDREAARQYFLQHVNQNTVFFHDLDEKLEYLVEENYYEPEVLEQYDREFVKDLFKQAYAKKFRFPTFLGAFKYYTSYTLKTFDGKRYLERFEDRVCMVAMTLAAGDTALARNLVDEIIEGRFQPATPTFLNSGKKQRGEPVSCFPAGTPIDTADGQRAIESLKPGDLVLSHDGTYAEVEQLIENDNDQQLISISHFGHKEPIRCTPEHPILVWTTRDVDTLIEGDGADPFNGFVWLAAKDIHHSDFIVTTAPSEARARRSYDLMEYVGAGVYEEVDGLICKVNQDKKHRNKQRHSQRFISVNRHVEESYDLGLILGWYIAEGHVSKRSTERTVADGVHFTLGAHETSYHEELSSAFKRVFATELSVHSNSSDHSVRMVSNSKVVAELLLSLAGTGYSTKRLAHSVLTADEQFQRGVLMGLFRGDGCSTVGGMVLDLVNPVLVDQVQLMLRRLGVMSIVRRYTNQAGNLTGHVVVPGLPGVNEEFIFDIGKNLQNYVGRKGTLRTTYQTVHGRQVYGIRELVQIDETPDKVYNLHVKGTHTYSIRGTVVHNCFLLRIEDNMESIGRSINSALQLSKRGGGVALLLSNVREHGAPIKKIENQSSGVIPIMKLLEDSFSYANQLGARQGAGAVYLHAHHPDIYRFLDTKRENADEKIRIKTLSLGVVIPDITFQLAKANDDMYLFSPYDVERVYGVPFADVNVTDKYHEM
;
A
#
# COMPACT_ATOMS: atom_id res chain seq x y z
N MET A 1 21.64 35.03 -80.88
CA MET A 1 20.88 35.98 -80.06
C MET A 1 20.64 35.31 -78.71
N SER A 2 21.35 35.77 -77.69
CA SER A 2 21.06 35.51 -76.29
C SER A 2 19.73 36.17 -75.88
N PRO A 3 19.15 35.81 -74.73
CA PRO A 3 19.46 36.66 -73.58
C PRO A 3 19.79 35.90 -72.29
N THR A 4 20.66 36.56 -71.55
CA THR A 4 21.09 36.40 -70.16
C THR A 4 19.96 36.58 -69.14
N ALA A 5 19.98 35.80 -68.06
CA ALA A 5 19.47 36.14 -66.72
C ALA A 5 20.17 35.20 -65.71
N SER A 6 21.25 35.66 -65.08
CA SER A 6 21.32 36.15 -63.70
C SER A 6 21.45 35.03 -62.66
N THR A 7 22.69 34.84 -62.20
CA THR A 7 23.07 34.22 -60.94
C THR A 7 22.31 34.84 -59.77
N GLU A 8 21.45 34.06 -59.12
CA GLU A 8 20.97 34.34 -57.76
C GLU A 8 21.25 33.14 -56.87
N THR A 9 22.20 33.37 -55.98
CA THR A 9 22.49 32.65 -54.75
C THR A 9 21.22 32.49 -53.91
N ILE A 10 20.86 31.25 -53.58
CA ILE A 10 19.95 30.97 -52.46
C ILE A 10 20.77 30.22 -51.40
N ALA A 11 21.39 31.00 -50.53
CA ALA A 11 21.78 30.58 -49.20
C ALA A 11 20.64 30.96 -48.25
N SER A 12 19.83 29.99 -47.83
CA SER A 12 18.96 30.14 -46.65
C SER A 12 18.63 28.79 -46.02
N ALA A 13 19.51 28.34 -45.13
CA ALA A 13 19.17 27.42 -44.06
C ALA A 13 19.80 27.91 -42.75
N SER A 14 18.98 28.66 -42.02
CA SER A 14 18.86 28.74 -40.56
C SER A 14 20.15 28.80 -39.72
N GLN A 15 20.49 30.04 -39.40
CA GLN A 15 21.02 30.51 -38.11
C GLN A 15 20.77 29.53 -36.94
N SER A 16 21.84 28.89 -36.47
CA SER A 16 21.95 28.42 -35.08
C SER A 16 23.23 29.02 -34.49
N GLY A 17 23.02 29.82 -33.45
CA GLY A 17 23.98 30.47 -32.54
C GLY A 17 25.46 30.47 -32.92
N VAL A 18 25.89 31.46 -33.71
CA VAL A 18 27.29 31.93 -33.63
C VAL A 18 27.44 32.64 -32.29
N HIS A 19 28.03 31.97 -31.30
CA HIS A 19 28.48 32.61 -30.08
C HIS A 19 29.56 33.65 -30.44
N ALA A 20 29.33 34.91 -30.07
CA ALA A 20 30.37 35.92 -30.10
C ALA A 20 31.51 35.45 -29.19
N GLY A 21 32.73 35.35 -29.73
CA GLY A 21 33.89 34.88 -28.99
C GLY A 21 34.15 35.75 -27.75
N PRO A 22 34.55 35.17 -26.61
CA PRO A 22 34.82 35.92 -25.40
C PRO A 22 36.05 36.83 -25.59
N SER A 23 35.96 38.04 -25.05
CA SER A 23 37.06 39.01 -25.03
C SER A 23 38.24 38.46 -24.20
N GLY A 24 39.31 38.04 -24.87
CA GLY A 24 40.53 37.56 -24.22
C GLY A 24 41.44 36.64 -25.04
N HIS A 25 41.16 36.38 -26.32
CA HIS A 25 41.99 35.47 -27.13
C HIS A 25 43.26 36.15 -27.65
N GLU A 26 44.43 35.54 -27.38
CA GLU A 26 45.63 35.78 -28.19
C GLU A 26 45.43 35.17 -29.60
N PRO A 27 45.88 35.83 -30.68
CA PRO A 27 45.68 35.32 -32.03
C PRO A 27 46.48 34.02 -32.25
N GLY A 28 45.81 32.87 -32.26
CA GLY A 28 46.42 31.57 -32.59
C GLY A 28 46.04 30.38 -31.69
N GLU A 29 45.37 30.59 -30.56
CA GLU A 29 44.88 29.49 -29.73
C GLU A 29 43.60 28.86 -30.30
N LEU A 30 43.53 27.53 -30.27
CA LEU A 30 42.36 26.77 -30.71
C LEU A 30 41.33 26.69 -29.59
N ASP A 31 40.05 26.89 -29.94
CA ASP A 31 38.90 26.69 -29.04
C ASP A 31 38.80 25.22 -28.56
N TYR A 32 38.22 24.99 -27.37
CA TYR A 32 38.09 23.67 -26.76
C TYR A 32 37.31 22.68 -27.63
N HIS A 33 36.33 23.15 -28.43
CA HIS A 33 35.66 22.30 -29.41
C HIS A 33 36.58 21.89 -30.57
N ALA A 34 37.44 22.79 -31.04
CA ALA A 34 38.40 22.50 -32.11
C ALA A 34 39.49 21.53 -31.63
N LEU A 35 39.94 21.66 -30.38
CA LEU A 35 40.88 20.74 -29.75
C LEU A 35 40.29 19.34 -29.58
N ASN A 36 39.04 19.23 -29.12
CA ASN A 36 38.35 17.94 -29.03
C ASN A 36 38.17 17.28 -30.42
N ALA A 37 37.90 18.07 -31.46
CA ALA A 37 37.77 17.57 -32.83
C ALA A 37 39.08 16.97 -33.39
N MET A 38 40.25 17.32 -32.83
CA MET A 38 41.53 16.72 -33.24
C MET A 38 41.63 15.23 -32.93
N LEU A 39 40.81 14.69 -32.02
CA LEU A 39 40.70 13.24 -31.80
C LEU A 39 40.21 12.49 -33.04
N ASN A 40 39.50 13.17 -33.96
CA ASN A 40 39.03 12.59 -35.21
C ASN A 40 40.05 12.69 -36.36
N LEU A 41 41.27 13.18 -36.08
CA LEU A 41 42.34 13.31 -37.06
C LEU A 41 43.52 12.41 -36.70
N TYR A 42 44.01 11.68 -37.68
CA TYR A 42 45.27 10.93 -37.57
C TYR A 42 46.46 11.84 -37.91
N ASP A 43 47.54 11.69 -37.16
CA ASP A 43 48.83 12.30 -37.50
C ASP A 43 49.50 11.57 -38.69
N ARG A 44 50.70 12.04 -39.08
CA ARG A 44 51.46 11.46 -40.20
C ARG A 44 51.85 10.00 -39.98
N ASP A 45 51.85 9.53 -38.74
CA ASP A 45 52.17 8.15 -38.35
C ASP A 45 50.90 7.30 -38.14
N GLY A 46 49.71 7.84 -38.47
CA GLY A 46 48.44 7.14 -38.31
C GLY A 46 47.98 7.04 -36.85
N LYS A 47 48.47 7.88 -35.94
CA LYS A 47 48.08 7.88 -34.51
C LYS A 47 47.11 9.00 -34.18
N ILE A 48 46.23 8.72 -33.22
CA ILE A 48 45.29 9.69 -32.64
C ILE A 48 46.02 10.53 -31.60
N GLN A 49 45.81 11.84 -31.62
CA GLN A 49 46.46 12.80 -30.72
C GLN A 49 45.70 12.93 -29.38
N PHE A 50 45.70 11.88 -28.54
CA PHE A 50 44.92 11.84 -27.30
C PHE A 50 45.16 13.00 -26.33
N ASP A 51 46.36 13.58 -26.30
CA ASP A 51 46.67 14.73 -25.44
C ASP A 51 45.84 15.98 -25.78
N ARG A 52 45.29 16.06 -27.00
CA ARG A 52 44.41 17.17 -27.42
C ARG A 52 43.09 17.18 -26.66
N ASP A 53 42.58 16.03 -26.21
CA ASP A 53 41.36 15.95 -25.39
C ASP A 53 41.58 16.49 -23.98
N ARG A 54 42.77 16.22 -23.41
CA ARG A 54 43.16 16.79 -22.10
C ARG A 54 43.29 18.31 -22.17
N GLU A 55 43.87 18.81 -23.26
CA GLU A 55 43.96 20.25 -23.50
C GLU A 55 42.56 20.86 -23.77
N ALA A 56 41.69 20.17 -24.51
CA ALA A 56 40.29 20.59 -24.69
C ALA A 56 39.55 20.70 -23.36
N ALA A 57 39.68 19.70 -22.48
CA ALA A 57 39.11 19.75 -21.13
C ALA A 57 39.64 20.96 -20.35
N ARG A 58 40.97 21.19 -20.38
CA ARG A 58 41.59 22.34 -19.71
C ARG A 58 41.06 23.68 -20.24
N GLN A 59 41.02 23.86 -21.55
CA GLN A 59 40.53 25.08 -22.19
C GLN A 59 39.05 25.31 -21.91
N TYR A 60 38.23 24.25 -21.89
CA TYR A 60 36.82 24.36 -21.49
C TYR A 60 36.66 24.94 -20.07
N PHE A 61 37.52 24.56 -19.13
CA PHE A 61 37.52 25.16 -17.80
C PHE A 61 37.93 26.63 -17.79
N LEU A 62 39.00 26.99 -18.52
CA LEU A 62 39.53 28.36 -18.56
C LEU A 62 38.61 29.35 -19.28
N GLN A 63 38.03 28.91 -20.39
CA GLN A 63 37.25 29.76 -21.29
C GLN A 63 35.77 29.78 -20.93
N HIS A 64 35.22 28.72 -20.32
CA HIS A 64 33.79 28.60 -20.06
C HIS A 64 33.45 28.36 -18.58
N VAL A 65 33.88 27.24 -18.00
CA VAL A 65 33.40 26.85 -16.65
C VAL A 65 33.78 27.88 -15.60
N ASN A 66 35.05 28.29 -15.52
CA ASN A 66 35.52 29.21 -14.48
C ASN A 66 34.90 30.60 -14.62
N GLN A 67 34.60 31.05 -15.84
CA GLN A 67 33.99 32.36 -16.10
C GLN A 67 32.50 32.38 -15.72
N ASN A 68 31.82 31.24 -15.88
CA ASN A 68 30.37 31.11 -15.65
C ASN A 68 30.00 30.52 -14.28
N THR A 69 30.97 30.09 -13.47
CA THR A 69 30.72 29.65 -12.09
C THR A 69 30.53 30.87 -11.19
N VAL A 70 29.53 30.83 -10.30
CA VAL A 70 29.33 31.87 -9.29
C VAL A 70 30.47 31.79 -8.26
N PHE A 71 31.04 32.96 -7.93
CA PHE A 71 32.05 33.09 -6.89
C PHE A 71 31.38 33.50 -5.59
N PHE A 72 31.75 32.85 -4.50
CA PHE A 72 31.36 33.16 -3.13
C PHE A 72 32.64 33.43 -2.33
N HIS A 73 32.60 34.30 -1.32
CA HIS A 73 33.76 34.64 -0.50
C HIS A 73 34.23 33.46 0.35
N ASP A 74 33.28 32.65 0.85
CA ASP A 74 33.56 31.40 1.55
C ASP A 74 32.46 30.36 1.33
N LEU A 75 32.63 29.18 1.92
CA LEU A 75 31.66 28.09 1.82
C LEU A 75 30.38 28.41 2.60
N ASP A 76 30.45 29.22 3.65
CA ASP A 76 29.27 29.51 4.46
C ASP A 76 28.28 30.36 3.68
N GLU A 77 28.78 31.45 3.10
CA GLU A 77 28.00 32.33 2.21
C GLU A 77 27.38 31.54 1.06
N LYS A 78 28.14 30.61 0.47
CA LYS A 78 27.63 29.74 -0.59
C LYS A 78 26.47 28.88 -0.12
N LEU A 79 26.63 28.15 0.98
CA LEU A 79 25.58 27.24 1.47
C LEU A 79 24.35 28.01 1.93
N GLU A 80 24.52 29.15 2.58
CA GLU A 80 23.42 30.05 2.99
C GLU A 80 22.65 30.54 1.77
N TYR A 81 23.34 31.10 0.77
CA TYR A 81 22.72 31.53 -0.49
C TYR A 81 21.94 30.40 -1.17
N LEU A 82 22.52 29.20 -1.25
CA LEU A 82 21.88 28.06 -1.90
C LEU A 82 20.64 27.56 -1.14
N VAL A 83 20.60 27.68 0.17
CA VAL A 83 19.43 27.34 0.99
C VAL A 83 18.36 28.44 0.89
N GLU A 84 18.74 29.71 1.08
CA GLU A 84 17.83 30.86 1.05
C GLU A 84 17.12 31.00 -0.30
N GLU A 85 17.86 30.85 -1.39
CA GLU A 85 17.32 30.91 -2.75
C GLU A 85 16.71 29.57 -3.21
N ASN A 86 16.45 28.63 -2.29
CA ASN A 86 15.74 27.37 -2.58
C ASN A 86 16.43 26.45 -3.61
N TYR A 87 17.75 26.46 -3.70
CA TYR A 87 18.50 25.51 -4.52
C TYR A 87 18.82 24.21 -3.77
N TYR A 88 19.25 24.32 -2.52
CA TYR A 88 19.56 23.19 -1.64
C TYR A 88 18.47 22.98 -0.57
N GLU A 89 18.35 21.74 -0.15
CA GLU A 89 17.48 21.29 0.94
C GLU A 89 18.21 21.52 2.28
N PRO A 90 17.74 22.44 3.14
CA PRO A 90 18.39 22.71 4.44
C PRO A 90 18.47 21.46 5.32
N GLU A 91 17.46 20.59 5.24
CA GLU A 91 17.32 19.37 6.05
C GLU A 91 18.47 18.38 5.84
N VAL A 92 19.12 18.39 4.68
CA VAL A 92 20.33 17.58 4.42
C VAL A 92 21.55 18.14 5.14
N LEU A 93 21.69 19.46 5.20
CA LEU A 93 22.82 20.13 5.82
C LEU A 93 22.70 20.14 7.35
N GLU A 94 21.48 20.27 7.87
CA GLU A 94 21.18 20.32 9.31
C GLU A 94 21.47 19.00 10.06
N GLN A 95 21.60 17.90 9.33
CA GLN A 95 22.00 16.59 9.89
C GLN A 95 23.49 16.53 10.30
N TYR A 96 24.28 17.54 9.92
CA TYR A 96 25.72 17.55 10.13
C TYR A 96 26.19 18.82 10.83
N ASP A 97 27.17 18.68 11.72
CA ASP A 97 27.84 19.84 12.30
C ASP A 97 28.50 20.68 11.20
N ARG A 98 28.37 22.01 11.31
CA ARG A 98 28.91 22.95 10.31
C ARG A 98 30.41 22.79 10.09
N GLU A 99 31.16 22.46 11.14
CA GLU A 99 32.60 22.16 11.03
C GLU A 99 32.86 20.89 10.22
N PHE A 100 32.04 19.85 10.38
CA PHE A 100 32.14 18.64 9.59
C PHE A 100 31.85 18.90 8.12
N VAL A 101 30.79 19.64 7.80
CA VAL A 101 30.46 20.01 6.40
C VAL A 101 31.65 20.73 5.75
N LYS A 102 32.25 21.69 6.45
CA LYS A 102 33.46 22.39 5.96
C LYS A 102 34.63 21.43 5.72
N ASP A 103 34.87 20.51 6.65
CA ASP A 103 35.97 19.55 6.52
C ASP A 103 35.72 18.53 5.41
N LEU A 104 34.47 18.12 5.18
CA LEU A 104 34.08 17.22 4.09
C LEU A 104 34.30 17.87 2.72
N PHE A 105 33.87 19.12 2.55
CA PHE A 105 34.16 19.90 1.34
C PHE A 105 35.67 20.08 1.17
N LYS A 106 36.40 20.39 2.25
CA LYS A 106 37.86 20.50 2.20
C LYS A 106 38.52 19.19 1.76
N GLN A 107 38.05 18.04 2.25
CA GLN A 107 38.51 16.71 1.84
C GLN A 107 38.26 16.50 0.34
N ALA A 108 37.06 16.78 -0.15
CA ALA A 108 36.70 16.64 -1.56
C ALA A 108 37.59 17.50 -2.47
N TYR A 109 37.74 18.78 -2.14
CA TYR A 109 38.58 19.71 -2.90
C TYR A 109 40.09 19.41 -2.78
N ALA A 110 40.54 18.81 -1.68
CA ALA A 110 41.94 18.40 -1.50
C ALA A 110 42.38 17.30 -2.49
N LYS A 111 41.44 16.49 -3.01
CA LYS A 111 41.71 15.50 -4.07
C LYS A 111 42.11 16.16 -5.39
N LYS A 112 41.84 17.46 -5.57
CA LYS A 112 42.14 18.24 -6.79
C LYS A 112 41.66 17.53 -8.05
N PHE A 113 40.42 17.04 -8.02
CA PHE A 113 39.84 16.25 -9.09
C PHE A 113 39.96 16.98 -10.44
N ARG A 114 40.33 16.24 -11.48
CA ARG A 114 40.37 16.74 -12.86
C ARG A 114 39.67 15.74 -13.75
N PHE A 115 38.74 16.24 -14.55
CA PHE A 115 38.13 15.41 -15.57
C PHE A 115 39.21 14.92 -16.54
N PRO A 116 39.33 13.60 -16.76
CA PRO A 116 40.35 13.04 -17.63
C PRO A 116 40.06 13.30 -19.12
N THR A 117 38.81 13.66 -19.45
CA THR A 117 38.33 13.89 -20.82
C THR A 117 37.47 15.14 -20.92
N PHE A 118 37.46 15.77 -22.11
CA PHE A 118 36.60 16.94 -22.37
C PHE A 118 35.12 16.56 -22.25
N LEU A 119 34.73 15.42 -22.83
CA LEU A 119 33.33 14.98 -22.82
C LEU A 119 32.79 14.77 -21.40
N GLY A 120 33.61 14.23 -20.49
CA GLY A 120 33.23 14.07 -19.08
C GLY A 120 32.93 15.41 -18.41
N ALA A 121 33.83 16.39 -18.58
CA ALA A 121 33.64 17.74 -18.06
C ALA A 121 32.41 18.41 -18.68
N PHE A 122 32.31 18.39 -20.01
CA PHE A 122 31.21 18.99 -20.75
C PHE A 122 29.87 18.42 -20.29
N LYS A 123 29.74 17.08 -20.24
CA LYS A 123 28.50 16.40 -19.85
C LYS A 123 28.07 16.75 -18.42
N TYR A 124 29.02 16.79 -17.48
CA TYR A 124 28.74 17.18 -16.10
C TYR A 124 28.17 18.60 -16.01
N TYR A 125 28.85 19.58 -16.60
CA TYR A 125 28.43 20.99 -16.53
C TYR A 125 27.18 21.30 -17.36
N THR A 126 26.90 20.53 -18.41
CA THR A 126 25.68 20.73 -19.20
C THR A 126 24.45 20.12 -18.53
N SER A 127 24.59 18.96 -17.87
CA SER A 127 23.44 18.10 -17.51
C SER A 127 23.30 17.71 -16.03
N TYR A 128 24.33 17.90 -15.20
CA TYR A 128 24.33 17.40 -13.80
C TYR A 128 24.50 18.51 -12.76
N THR A 129 25.44 19.42 -13.01
CA THR A 129 25.73 20.51 -12.07
C THR A 129 24.48 21.38 -11.84
N LEU A 130 24.31 21.84 -10.59
CA LEU A 130 23.33 22.86 -10.27
C LEU A 130 23.64 24.17 -11.01
N LYS A 131 22.60 24.77 -11.57
CA LYS A 131 22.64 26.08 -12.23
C LYS A 131 21.68 27.04 -11.55
N THR A 132 21.89 28.33 -11.74
CA THR A 132 20.88 29.34 -11.43
C THR A 132 19.57 29.01 -12.14
N PHE A 133 18.42 29.42 -11.58
CA PHE A 133 17.11 29.12 -12.17
C PHE A 133 16.93 29.68 -13.59
N ASP A 134 17.65 30.76 -13.93
CA ASP A 134 17.69 31.30 -15.29
C ASP A 134 18.62 30.53 -16.25
N GLY A 135 19.30 29.50 -15.76
CA GLY A 135 20.18 28.59 -16.49
C GLY A 135 21.53 29.18 -16.90
N LYS A 136 21.86 30.43 -16.51
CA LYS A 136 23.03 31.15 -17.04
C LYS A 136 24.34 30.87 -16.32
N ARG A 137 24.31 30.56 -15.03
CA ARG A 137 25.52 30.39 -14.21
C ARG A 137 25.55 29.05 -13.49
N TYR A 138 26.74 28.53 -13.22
CA TYR A 138 26.95 27.31 -12.44
C TYR A 138 27.08 27.63 -10.95
N LEU A 139 26.38 26.87 -10.12
CA LEU A 139 26.42 26.99 -8.65
C LEU A 139 27.27 25.87 -8.01
N GLU A 140 27.44 24.75 -8.71
CA GLU A 140 28.23 23.59 -8.28
C GLU A 140 29.45 23.33 -9.20
N ARG A 141 30.54 22.89 -8.58
CA ARG A 141 31.60 22.07 -9.17
C ARG A 141 31.34 20.59 -8.86
N PHE A 142 32.14 19.70 -9.44
CA PHE A 142 31.99 18.26 -9.24
C PHE A 142 32.09 17.88 -7.76
N GLU A 143 33.07 18.46 -7.07
CA GLU A 143 33.32 18.24 -5.65
C GLU A 143 32.13 18.64 -4.77
N ASP A 144 31.46 19.76 -5.09
CA ASP A 144 30.27 20.21 -4.36
C ASP A 144 29.13 19.18 -4.46
N ARG A 145 28.87 18.70 -5.69
CA ARG A 145 27.84 17.70 -5.95
C ARG A 145 28.13 16.41 -5.22
N VAL A 146 29.39 15.94 -5.25
CA VAL A 146 29.79 14.73 -4.53
C VAL A 146 29.57 14.89 -3.02
N CYS A 147 29.92 16.05 -2.44
CA CYS A 147 29.67 16.29 -1.01
C CYS A 147 28.18 16.24 -0.69
N MET A 148 27.33 16.89 -1.48
CA MET A 148 25.88 16.85 -1.26
C MET A 148 25.31 15.44 -1.42
N VAL A 149 25.73 14.70 -2.46
CA VAL A 149 25.30 13.31 -2.66
C VAL A 149 25.74 12.43 -1.50
N ALA A 150 27.00 12.55 -1.07
CA ALA A 150 27.52 11.77 0.05
C ALA A 150 26.79 12.09 1.37
N MET A 151 26.53 13.37 1.64
CA MET A 151 25.77 13.79 2.83
C MET A 151 24.32 13.31 2.79
N THR A 152 23.64 13.39 1.64
CA THR A 152 22.28 12.87 1.48
C THR A 152 22.23 11.36 1.69
N LEU A 153 23.14 10.60 1.08
CA LEU A 153 23.15 9.14 1.18
C LEU A 153 23.60 8.63 2.55
N ALA A 154 24.43 9.40 3.26
CA ALA A 154 24.93 9.00 4.57
C ALA A 154 24.01 9.40 5.74
N ALA A 155 22.98 10.23 5.50
CA ALA A 155 21.92 10.54 6.48
C ALA A 155 22.41 10.83 7.91
N GLY A 156 23.41 11.71 8.05
CA GLY A 156 24.04 12.08 9.33
C GLY A 156 25.26 11.25 9.73
N ASP A 157 25.53 10.10 9.09
CA ASP A 157 26.72 9.30 9.34
C ASP A 157 27.97 9.94 8.72
N THR A 158 28.72 10.64 9.57
CA THR A 158 29.96 11.32 9.20
C THR A 158 31.04 10.40 8.62
N ALA A 159 31.14 9.15 9.07
CA ALA A 159 32.14 8.21 8.59
C ALA A 159 31.77 7.70 7.19
N LEU A 160 30.50 7.35 7.00
CA LEU A 160 29.97 6.93 5.71
C LEU A 160 30.05 8.08 4.68
N ALA A 161 29.71 9.31 5.06
CA ALA A 161 29.81 10.48 4.18
C ALA A 161 31.25 10.69 3.66
N ARG A 162 32.26 10.58 4.53
CA ARG A 162 33.67 10.68 4.13
C ARG A 162 34.07 9.56 3.17
N ASN A 163 33.67 8.33 3.45
CA ASN A 163 33.95 7.19 2.60
C ASN A 163 33.30 7.37 1.21
N LEU A 164 32.03 7.79 1.17
CA LEU A 164 31.32 8.04 -0.08
C LEU A 164 31.98 9.16 -0.91
N VAL A 165 32.46 10.24 -0.29
CA VAL A 165 33.24 11.28 -0.99
C VAL A 165 34.47 10.69 -1.66
N ASP A 166 35.24 9.87 -0.93
CA ASP A 166 36.45 9.24 -1.46
C ASP A 166 36.13 8.24 -2.59
N GLU A 167 35.14 7.37 -2.39
CA GLU A 167 34.74 6.37 -3.39
C GLU A 167 34.24 7.01 -4.69
N ILE A 168 33.48 8.12 -4.59
CA ILE A 168 32.92 8.80 -5.76
C ILE A 168 33.98 9.64 -6.48
N ILE A 169 34.79 10.44 -5.76
CA ILE A 169 35.82 11.28 -6.39
C ILE A 169 36.93 10.44 -7.02
N GLU A 170 37.27 9.30 -6.43
CA GLU A 170 38.28 8.39 -6.97
C GLU A 170 37.73 7.53 -8.12
N GLY A 171 36.43 7.65 -8.43
CA GLY A 171 35.78 7.00 -9.55
C GLY A 171 35.51 5.50 -9.34
N ARG A 172 35.61 5.00 -8.11
CA ARG A 172 35.29 3.60 -7.76
C ARG A 172 33.78 3.36 -7.71
N PHE A 173 33.03 4.37 -7.28
CA PHE A 173 31.58 4.31 -7.17
C PHE A 173 30.93 5.47 -7.92
N GLN A 174 29.92 5.18 -8.74
CA GLN A 174 29.12 6.18 -9.42
C GLN A 174 27.64 5.89 -9.14
N PRO A 175 26.95 6.72 -8.33
CA PRO A 175 25.52 6.58 -8.12
C PRO A 175 24.75 6.72 -9.43
N ALA A 176 23.57 6.09 -9.49
CA ALA A 176 22.66 6.22 -10.63
C ALA A 176 22.33 7.70 -10.89
N THR A 177 22.09 8.03 -12.16
CA THR A 177 21.83 9.41 -12.61
C THR A 177 20.75 10.14 -11.80
N PRO A 178 19.58 9.57 -11.47
CA PRO A 178 18.57 10.27 -10.66
C PRO A 178 19.10 10.64 -9.27
N THR A 179 19.76 9.71 -8.59
CA THR A 179 20.40 9.93 -7.28
C THR A 179 21.48 11.01 -7.38
N PHE A 180 22.45 10.84 -8.28
CA PHE A 180 23.55 11.80 -8.41
C PHE A 180 23.06 13.20 -8.80
N LEU A 181 22.02 13.29 -9.63
CA LEU A 181 21.43 14.54 -10.10
C LEU A 181 20.63 15.26 -9.02
N ASN A 182 19.87 14.54 -8.19
CA ASN A 182 18.82 15.12 -7.35
C ASN A 182 19.20 15.25 -5.86
N SER A 183 20.07 14.38 -5.33
CA SER A 183 20.38 14.35 -3.89
C SER A 183 20.80 15.73 -3.35
N GLY A 184 20.13 16.24 -2.31
CA GLY A 184 20.43 17.53 -1.68
C GLY A 184 19.94 18.77 -2.43
N LYS A 185 19.25 18.62 -3.57
CA LYS A 185 18.58 19.73 -4.27
C LYS A 185 17.12 19.83 -3.83
N LYS A 186 16.63 21.06 -3.62
CA LYS A 186 15.26 21.30 -3.14
C LYS A 186 14.18 20.99 -4.18
N GLN A 187 14.47 21.16 -5.46
CA GLN A 187 13.56 20.77 -6.55
C GLN A 187 13.96 19.38 -7.10
N ARG A 188 13.56 18.32 -6.39
CA ARG A 188 13.70 16.92 -6.85
C ARG A 188 12.37 16.34 -7.36
N GLY A 189 12.45 15.36 -8.25
CA GLY A 189 11.29 14.55 -8.66
C GLY A 189 11.25 13.24 -7.89
N GLU A 190 10.14 12.98 -7.19
CA GLU A 190 9.28 11.77 -7.19
C GLU A 190 8.39 11.76 -5.94
N PRO A 191 7.19 11.15 -5.99
CA PRO A 191 6.68 10.49 -4.81
C PRO A 191 6.09 9.11 -5.09
N VAL A 192 6.58 8.17 -4.30
CA VAL A 192 6.04 6.83 -4.09
C VAL A 192 4.80 6.93 -3.18
N SER A 193 3.73 6.17 -3.49
CA SER A 193 2.55 6.03 -2.63
C SER A 193 2.73 4.88 -1.62
N CYS A 194 2.99 5.15 -0.34
CA CYS A 194 3.31 4.12 0.67
C CYS A 194 2.90 4.53 2.10
N PHE A 195 3.04 3.59 3.05
CA PHE A 195 2.73 3.71 4.48
C PHE A 195 3.97 3.45 5.36
N PRO A 196 4.08 4.02 6.57
CA PRO A 196 5.15 3.71 7.51
C PRO A 196 5.04 2.28 8.06
N ALA A 197 6.15 1.76 8.60
CA ALA A 197 6.15 0.52 9.40
C ALA A 197 5.14 0.60 10.55
N GLY A 198 4.59 -0.55 10.95
CA GLY A 198 3.58 -0.66 12.00
C GLY A 198 2.15 -0.34 11.53
N THR A 199 1.96 0.03 10.26
CA THR A 199 0.61 0.29 9.71
C THR A 199 -0.22 -1.00 9.74
N PRO A 200 -1.40 -1.03 10.41
CA PRO A 200 -2.14 -2.25 10.67
C PRO A 200 -3.07 -2.60 9.50
N ILE A 201 -2.65 -3.54 8.68
CA ILE A 201 -3.42 -4.07 7.56
C ILE A 201 -4.41 -5.10 8.08
N ASP A 202 -5.66 -5.02 7.62
CA ASP A 202 -6.68 -6.03 7.94
C ASP A 202 -6.41 -7.29 7.11
N THR A 203 -5.93 -8.35 7.77
CA THR A 203 -5.72 -9.66 7.15
C THR A 203 -6.83 -10.64 7.52
N ALA A 204 -6.85 -11.81 6.90
CA ALA A 204 -7.76 -12.89 7.30
C ALA A 204 -7.65 -13.15 8.81
N ASP A 205 -6.45 -13.40 9.32
CA ASP A 205 -6.21 -13.76 10.73
C ASP A 205 -6.22 -12.58 11.72
N GLY A 206 -6.65 -11.40 11.29
CA GLY A 206 -6.69 -10.17 12.09
C GLY A 206 -5.66 -9.13 11.64
N GLN A 207 -5.48 -8.06 12.41
CA GLN A 207 -4.59 -6.97 11.98
C GLN A 207 -3.12 -7.34 12.15
N ARG A 208 -2.33 -7.10 11.09
CA ARG A 208 -0.87 -7.29 11.06
C ARG A 208 -0.18 -6.03 10.56
N ALA A 209 1.03 -5.78 11.04
CA ALA A 209 1.83 -4.66 10.56
C ALA A 209 2.25 -4.89 9.10
N ILE A 210 2.21 -3.85 8.26
CA ILE A 210 2.43 -3.93 6.81
C ILE A 210 3.77 -4.60 6.44
N GLU A 211 4.85 -4.27 7.16
CA GLU A 211 6.20 -4.80 6.95
C GLU A 211 6.32 -6.29 7.31
N SER A 212 5.34 -6.84 8.04
CA SER A 212 5.32 -8.26 8.42
C SER A 212 4.64 -9.16 7.39
N LEU A 213 4.00 -8.57 6.37
CA LEU A 213 3.26 -9.31 5.34
C LEU A 213 4.19 -9.94 4.31
N LYS A 214 3.75 -11.06 3.74
CA LYS A 214 4.51 -11.85 2.77
C LYS A 214 3.61 -12.31 1.62
N PRO A 215 4.18 -12.66 0.46
CA PRO A 215 3.41 -13.31 -0.60
C PRO A 215 2.62 -14.52 -0.07
N GLY A 216 1.34 -14.60 -0.43
CA GLY A 216 0.41 -15.61 0.07
C GLY A 216 -0.44 -15.20 1.28
N ASP A 217 -0.08 -14.13 2.00
CA ASP A 217 -0.94 -13.58 3.06
C ASP A 217 -2.25 -13.02 2.45
N LEU A 218 -3.37 -13.18 3.14
CA LEU A 218 -4.68 -12.71 2.67
C LEU A 218 -5.05 -11.37 3.33
N VAL A 219 -5.36 -10.35 2.51
CA VAL A 219 -5.73 -9.00 2.95
C VAL A 219 -7.16 -8.64 2.50
N LEU A 220 -7.86 -7.86 3.32
CA LEU A 220 -9.25 -7.48 3.06
C LEU A 220 -9.33 -6.37 2.00
N SER A 221 -10.13 -6.59 0.96
CA SER A 221 -10.27 -5.67 -0.17
C SER A 221 -11.55 -4.82 -0.09
N HIS A 222 -11.68 -3.86 -1.01
CA HIS A 222 -12.74 -2.85 -1.03
C HIS A 222 -14.18 -3.41 -1.11
N ASP A 223 -14.36 -4.62 -1.63
CA ASP A 223 -15.63 -5.34 -1.80
C ASP A 223 -15.95 -6.31 -0.65
N GLY A 224 -15.05 -6.41 0.32
CA GLY A 224 -15.20 -7.28 1.48
C GLY A 224 -14.68 -8.70 1.25
N THR A 225 -14.07 -9.00 0.11
CA THR A 225 -13.40 -10.29 -0.12
C THR A 225 -11.95 -10.24 0.36
N TYR A 226 -11.34 -11.41 0.56
CA TYR A 226 -9.92 -11.53 0.87
C TYR A 226 -9.11 -11.81 -0.39
N ALA A 227 -8.11 -11.00 -0.65
CA ALA A 227 -7.20 -11.12 -1.78
C ALA A 227 -5.78 -11.47 -1.32
N GLU A 228 -5.07 -12.22 -2.16
CA GLU A 228 -3.71 -12.67 -1.88
C GLU A 228 -2.70 -11.53 -2.11
N VAL A 229 -1.80 -11.32 -1.16
CA VAL A 229 -0.62 -10.48 -1.36
C VAL A 229 0.31 -11.20 -2.34
N GLU A 230 0.62 -10.56 -3.45
CA GLU A 230 1.61 -11.07 -4.41
C GLU A 230 3.02 -10.62 -4.06
N GLN A 231 3.16 -9.38 -3.56
CA GLN A 231 4.45 -8.80 -3.24
C GLN A 231 4.33 -7.73 -2.14
N LEU A 232 5.30 -7.71 -1.23
CA LEU A 232 5.58 -6.58 -0.35
C LEU A 232 6.55 -5.64 -1.06
N ILE A 233 6.22 -4.35 -1.11
CA ILE A 233 7.02 -3.32 -1.73
C ILE A 233 7.57 -2.43 -0.62
N GLU A 234 8.89 -2.24 -0.63
CA GLU A 234 9.63 -1.43 0.32
C GLU A 234 10.36 -0.34 -0.46
N ASN A 235 10.18 0.91 -0.05
CA ASN A 235 10.82 2.07 -0.68
C ASN A 235 11.45 2.96 0.39
N ASP A 236 12.56 3.59 0.03
CA ASP A 236 13.11 4.69 0.81
C ASP A 236 12.16 5.91 0.73
N ASN A 237 12.06 6.68 1.80
CA ASN A 237 11.20 7.85 1.86
C ASN A 237 11.92 9.08 2.41
N ASP A 238 11.79 10.17 1.65
CA ASP A 238 12.35 11.48 1.97
C ASP A 238 11.26 12.55 2.14
N GLN A 239 10.02 12.11 2.33
CA GLN A 239 8.84 12.98 2.44
C GLN A 239 8.21 12.89 3.82
N GLN A 240 7.74 14.03 4.29
CA GLN A 240 6.84 14.10 5.44
C GLN A 240 5.52 13.39 5.15
N LEU A 241 5.02 12.65 6.13
CA LEU A 241 3.75 11.95 6.00
C LEU A 241 2.55 12.90 6.17
N ILE A 242 1.41 12.48 5.65
CA ILE A 242 0.09 13.06 5.95
C ILE A 242 -0.62 12.17 6.96
N SER A 243 -1.16 12.80 8.00
CA SER A 243 -2.00 12.22 9.03
C SER A 243 -3.46 12.57 8.78
N ILE A 244 -4.28 11.55 8.53
CA ILE A 244 -5.72 11.65 8.27
C ILE A 244 -6.48 11.10 9.47
N SER A 245 -7.04 11.98 10.28
CA SER A 245 -7.95 11.63 11.38
C SER A 245 -9.39 11.63 10.88
N HIS A 246 -10.14 10.57 11.17
CA HIS A 246 -11.58 10.47 10.86
C HIS A 246 -12.40 10.11 12.10
N PHE A 247 -13.73 10.12 11.98
CA PHE A 247 -14.63 9.84 13.11
C PHE A 247 -14.84 8.36 13.44
N GLY A 248 -14.49 7.44 12.56
CA GLY A 248 -14.69 6.01 12.77
C GLY A 248 -13.69 5.40 13.75
N HIS A 249 -12.47 5.94 13.77
CA HIS A 249 -11.39 5.44 14.62
C HIS A 249 -10.60 6.59 15.24
N LYS A 250 -10.01 6.36 16.43
CA LYS A 250 -9.27 7.41 17.14
C LYS A 250 -7.91 7.67 16.51
N GLU A 251 -7.18 6.61 16.18
CA GLU A 251 -5.86 6.68 15.55
C GLU A 251 -5.98 7.09 14.08
N PRO A 252 -5.14 8.04 13.62
CA PRO A 252 -5.14 8.49 12.24
C PRO A 252 -4.50 7.48 11.30
N ILE A 253 -4.80 7.62 10.01
CA ILE A 253 -4.06 6.98 8.93
C ILE A 253 -2.86 7.86 8.63
N ARG A 254 -1.65 7.29 8.61
CA ARG A 254 -0.41 8.00 8.29
C ARG A 254 0.15 7.44 7.00
N CYS A 255 0.37 8.25 5.98
CA CYS A 255 0.80 7.80 4.65
C CYS A 255 1.57 8.89 3.90
N THR A 256 2.28 8.52 2.83
CA THR A 256 2.93 9.53 1.97
C THR A 256 1.87 10.41 1.30
N PRO A 257 2.18 11.68 0.96
CA PRO A 257 1.19 12.64 0.46
C PRO A 257 0.39 12.18 -0.76
N GLU A 258 0.96 11.26 -1.53
CA GLU A 258 0.45 10.84 -2.83
C GLU A 258 -0.26 9.49 -2.76
N HIS A 259 -0.36 8.90 -1.57
CA HIS A 259 -1.06 7.64 -1.39
C HIS A 259 -2.58 7.81 -1.65
N PRO A 260 -3.17 7.04 -2.59
CA PRO A 260 -4.60 7.15 -2.87
C PRO A 260 -5.45 6.50 -1.76
N ILE A 261 -6.46 7.23 -1.29
CA ILE A 261 -7.46 6.77 -0.32
C ILE A 261 -8.84 6.84 -0.97
N LEU A 262 -9.65 5.79 -0.80
CA LEU A 262 -11.02 5.79 -1.31
C LEU A 262 -11.89 6.66 -0.39
N VAL A 263 -12.47 7.71 -0.95
CA VAL A 263 -13.32 8.64 -0.24
C VAL A 263 -14.71 8.73 -0.88
N TRP A 264 -15.69 9.13 -0.07
CA TRP A 264 -16.97 9.59 -0.56
C TRP A 264 -17.03 11.12 -0.44
N THR A 265 -17.36 11.79 -1.53
CA THR A 265 -17.42 13.26 -1.58
C THR A 265 -18.58 13.75 -2.44
N THR A 266 -19.07 14.94 -2.10
CA THR A 266 -20.09 15.66 -2.87
C THR A 266 -19.53 16.90 -3.57
N ARG A 267 -18.23 17.15 -3.46
CA ARG A 267 -17.58 18.28 -4.15
C ARG A 267 -17.18 17.85 -5.55
N ASP A 268 -17.13 18.81 -6.46
CA ASP A 268 -16.48 18.60 -7.75
C ASP A 268 -14.98 18.40 -7.51
N VAL A 269 -14.43 17.34 -8.09
CA VAL A 269 -13.00 17.02 -7.98
C VAL A 269 -12.41 16.98 -9.38
N ASP A 270 -11.42 17.85 -9.62
CA ASP A 270 -10.80 18.00 -10.94
C ASP A 270 -9.90 16.82 -11.33
N THR A 271 -9.44 16.05 -10.34
CA THR A 271 -8.54 14.91 -10.53
C THR A 271 -9.12 13.68 -9.86
N LEU A 272 -9.57 12.72 -10.67
CA LEU A 272 -10.07 11.44 -10.20
C LEU A 272 -9.01 10.38 -10.47
N ILE A 273 -8.58 9.68 -9.42
CA ILE A 273 -7.77 8.48 -9.60
C ILE A 273 -8.76 7.33 -9.89
N GLU A 274 -8.54 6.61 -10.98
CA GLU A 274 -9.31 5.41 -11.24
C GLU A 274 -8.74 4.24 -10.43
N GLY A 275 -9.61 3.45 -9.81
CA GLY A 275 -9.23 2.31 -8.99
C GLY A 275 -10.46 1.51 -8.59
N ASP A 276 -10.27 0.26 -8.18
CA ASP A 276 -11.40 -0.61 -7.82
C ASP A 276 -12.22 0.00 -6.67
N GLY A 277 -13.53 -0.22 -6.68
CA GLY A 277 -14.44 0.34 -5.68
C GLY A 277 -14.78 1.82 -5.86
N ALA A 278 -14.19 2.53 -6.82
CA ALA A 278 -14.64 3.87 -7.22
C ALA A 278 -15.96 3.79 -8.01
N ASP A 279 -16.82 4.76 -7.74
CA ASP A 279 -18.08 5.00 -8.43
C ASP A 279 -18.36 6.51 -8.37
N PRO A 280 -17.75 7.29 -9.28
CA PRO A 280 -17.86 8.74 -9.27
C PRO A 280 -19.30 9.25 -9.40
N PHE A 281 -20.19 8.48 -10.04
CA PHE A 281 -21.61 8.84 -10.16
C PHE A 281 -22.32 8.87 -8.81
N ASN A 282 -21.91 8.00 -7.89
CA ASN A 282 -22.41 7.96 -6.51
C ASN A 282 -21.46 8.64 -5.51
N GLY A 283 -20.44 9.36 -6.00
CA GLY A 283 -19.51 10.17 -5.21
C GLY A 283 -18.34 9.39 -4.58
N PHE A 284 -18.13 8.11 -4.92
CA PHE A 284 -17.00 7.32 -4.45
C PHE A 284 -15.80 7.50 -5.38
N VAL A 285 -14.73 8.10 -4.89
CA VAL A 285 -13.59 8.51 -5.71
C VAL A 285 -12.28 8.24 -4.97
N TRP A 286 -11.22 7.94 -5.72
CA TRP A 286 -9.87 7.88 -5.15
C TRP A 286 -9.22 9.25 -5.23
N LEU A 287 -8.72 9.72 -4.09
CA LEU A 287 -7.94 10.95 -3.98
C LEU A 287 -6.59 10.65 -3.35
N ALA A 288 -5.54 11.34 -3.79
CA ALA A 288 -4.28 11.34 -3.04
C ALA A 288 -4.50 11.94 -1.65
N ALA A 289 -3.78 11.44 -0.64
CA ALA A 289 -3.91 11.89 0.74
C ALA A 289 -3.84 13.42 0.91
N LYS A 290 -2.98 14.09 0.13
CA LYS A 290 -2.83 15.56 0.12
C LYS A 290 -4.02 16.33 -0.46
N ASP A 291 -4.81 15.66 -1.30
CA ASP A 291 -5.93 16.27 -2.03
C ASP A 291 -7.28 16.01 -1.31
N ILE A 292 -7.27 15.27 -0.20
CA ILE A 292 -8.45 15.05 0.65
C ILE A 292 -8.81 16.34 1.38
N HIS A 293 -10.09 16.65 1.43
CA HIS A 293 -10.62 17.82 2.11
C HIS A 293 -11.45 17.44 3.35
N HIS A 294 -11.60 18.36 4.31
CA HIS A 294 -12.37 18.13 5.55
C HIS A 294 -13.85 17.80 5.32
N SER A 295 -14.40 18.12 4.15
CA SER A 295 -15.77 17.77 3.76
C SER A 295 -15.94 16.35 3.23
N ASP A 296 -14.82 15.66 2.94
CA ASP A 296 -14.82 14.31 2.39
C ASP A 296 -15.05 13.29 3.52
N PHE A 297 -15.34 12.05 3.13
CA PHE A 297 -15.54 10.95 4.06
C PHE A 297 -14.68 9.75 3.68
N ILE A 298 -14.05 9.14 4.67
CA ILE A 298 -13.34 7.89 4.51
C ILE A 298 -14.33 6.75 4.27
N VAL A 299 -14.12 6.00 3.19
CA VAL A 299 -14.89 4.79 2.88
C VAL A 299 -14.31 3.61 3.63
N THR A 300 -15.18 2.80 4.23
CA THR A 300 -14.77 1.59 4.95
C THR A 300 -15.39 0.31 4.40
N THR A 301 -14.67 -0.80 4.56
CA THR A 301 -15.08 -2.16 4.16
C THR A 301 -15.12 -3.11 5.37
N ALA A 302 -15.82 -4.23 5.22
CA ALA A 302 -15.87 -5.35 6.15
C ALA A 302 -15.96 -6.67 5.37
N PRO A 303 -15.49 -7.81 5.94
CA PRO A 303 -15.58 -9.10 5.28
C PRO A 303 -17.02 -9.50 4.94
N SER A 304 -17.29 -9.73 3.65
CA SER A 304 -18.61 -10.08 3.13
C SER A 304 -18.84 -11.60 3.03
N GLU A 305 -17.77 -12.40 3.03
CA GLU A 305 -17.86 -13.85 2.95
C GLU A 305 -18.41 -14.46 4.24
N ALA A 306 -19.54 -15.14 4.14
CA ALA A 306 -20.05 -16.00 5.19
C ALA A 306 -19.57 -17.44 4.93
N ARG A 307 -18.84 -18.02 5.88
CA ARG A 307 -18.52 -19.45 5.83
C ARG A 307 -19.68 -20.29 6.35
N ALA A 308 -19.71 -21.56 5.98
CA ALA A 308 -20.64 -22.52 6.57
C ALA A 308 -20.46 -22.59 8.11
N ARG A 309 -21.59 -22.78 8.81
CA ARG A 309 -21.59 -22.97 10.27
C ARG A 309 -20.71 -24.16 10.64
N ARG A 310 -19.81 -23.94 11.60
CA ARG A 310 -18.97 -25.00 12.15
C ARG A 310 -19.74 -25.76 13.22
N SER A 311 -19.47 -27.06 13.30
CA SER A 311 -19.79 -27.89 14.45
C SER A 311 -18.50 -28.24 15.18
N TYR A 312 -18.45 -27.97 16.48
CA TYR A 312 -17.33 -28.30 17.35
C TYR A 312 -17.54 -29.69 17.93
N ASP A 313 -16.63 -30.64 17.64
CA ASP A 313 -16.58 -31.92 18.35
C ASP A 313 -15.84 -31.74 19.67
N LEU A 314 -16.60 -31.70 20.76
CA LEU A 314 -16.09 -31.49 22.11
C LEU A 314 -15.23 -32.66 22.61
N MET A 315 -15.22 -33.82 21.92
CA MET A 315 -14.25 -34.88 22.20
C MET A 315 -12.80 -34.47 21.91
N GLU A 316 -12.57 -33.39 21.15
CA GLU A 316 -11.22 -32.85 20.96
C GLU A 316 -10.65 -32.24 22.26
N TYR A 317 -11.51 -31.91 23.23
CA TYR A 317 -11.13 -31.17 24.45
C TYR A 317 -11.19 -32.00 25.76
N VAL A 318 -11.56 -33.29 25.72
CA VAL A 318 -11.71 -34.13 26.94
C VAL A 318 -10.40 -34.48 27.65
N GLY A 319 -9.24 -34.27 27.02
CA GLY A 319 -7.91 -34.51 27.58
C GLY A 319 -7.65 -35.98 27.95
N ALA A 320 -6.74 -36.24 28.91
CA ALA A 320 -6.36 -37.60 29.30
C ALA A 320 -7.49 -38.36 30.03
N GLY A 321 -7.83 -39.55 29.55
CA GLY A 321 -8.87 -40.42 30.11
C GLY A 321 -9.51 -41.32 29.06
N VAL A 322 -10.46 -42.17 29.48
CA VAL A 322 -11.31 -42.93 28.56
C VAL A 322 -12.69 -42.29 28.56
N TYR A 323 -13.12 -41.82 27.40
CA TYR A 323 -14.38 -41.15 27.17
C TYR A 323 -15.15 -41.88 26.08
N GLU A 324 -16.47 -41.90 26.18
CA GLU A 324 -17.35 -42.45 25.15
C GLU A 324 -18.60 -41.57 25.00
N GLU A 325 -19.20 -41.61 23.82
CA GLU A 325 -20.46 -40.95 23.53
C GLU A 325 -21.64 -41.82 23.96
N VAL A 326 -22.60 -41.23 24.68
CA VAL A 326 -23.85 -41.87 25.10
C VAL A 326 -24.97 -40.86 24.89
N ASP A 327 -25.93 -41.20 24.03
CA ASP A 327 -27.10 -40.34 23.70
C ASP A 327 -26.70 -38.91 23.28
N GLY A 328 -25.61 -38.77 22.51
CA GLY A 328 -25.07 -37.48 22.06
C GLY A 328 -24.26 -36.71 23.10
N LEU A 329 -24.13 -37.25 24.32
CA LEU A 329 -23.34 -36.65 25.41
C LEU A 329 -21.99 -37.35 25.56
N ILE A 330 -20.97 -36.55 25.91
CA ILE A 330 -19.67 -37.06 26.33
C ILE A 330 -19.78 -37.59 27.76
N CYS A 331 -19.38 -38.85 27.97
CA CYS A 331 -19.35 -39.48 29.27
C CYS A 331 -17.95 -40.03 29.57
N LYS A 332 -17.46 -39.83 30.80
CA LYS A 332 -16.18 -40.42 31.25
C LYS A 332 -16.38 -41.84 31.78
N VAL A 333 -15.64 -42.80 31.24
CA VAL A 333 -15.70 -44.21 31.65
C VAL A 333 -14.88 -44.42 32.93
N ASN A 334 -15.45 -45.15 33.90
CA ASN A 334 -14.73 -45.52 35.13
C ASN A 334 -13.61 -46.53 34.82
N GLN A 335 -12.36 -46.15 35.09
CA GLN A 335 -11.20 -47.03 34.85
C GLN A 335 -10.94 -48.03 35.99
N ASP A 336 -11.38 -47.72 37.21
CA ASP A 336 -11.27 -48.62 38.35
C ASP A 336 -12.24 -49.80 38.19
N LYS A 337 -11.71 -51.03 38.11
CA LYS A 337 -12.50 -52.27 37.96
C LYS A 337 -13.59 -52.41 39.03
N LYS A 338 -13.36 -51.91 40.26
CA LYS A 338 -14.33 -52.00 41.35
C LYS A 338 -15.53 -51.07 41.14
N HIS A 339 -15.29 -49.87 40.59
CA HIS A 339 -16.33 -48.89 40.29
C HIS A 339 -17.04 -49.19 38.96
N ARG A 340 -16.30 -49.64 37.94
CA ARG A 340 -16.85 -50.01 36.62
C ARG A 340 -17.89 -51.13 36.69
N ASN A 341 -17.73 -52.09 37.61
CA ASN A 341 -18.70 -53.17 37.84
C ASN A 341 -20.00 -52.70 38.52
N LYS A 342 -19.99 -51.53 39.20
CA LYS A 342 -21.18 -50.94 39.82
C LYS A 342 -21.84 -49.90 38.92
N GLN A 343 -21.04 -49.09 38.22
CA GLN A 343 -21.49 -48.04 37.33
C GLN A 343 -20.44 -47.81 36.24
N ARG A 344 -20.86 -47.90 34.97
CA ARG A 344 -19.95 -47.80 33.82
C ARG A 344 -19.33 -46.39 33.69
N HIS A 345 -20.12 -45.35 33.92
CA HIS A 345 -19.70 -43.94 33.79
C HIS A 345 -19.52 -43.23 35.14
N SER A 346 -18.61 -42.26 35.17
CA SER A 346 -18.31 -41.45 36.35
C SER A 346 -19.38 -40.37 36.58
N GLN A 347 -20.07 -40.40 37.72
CA GLN A 347 -20.99 -39.32 38.13
C GLN A 347 -20.30 -37.99 38.48
N ARG A 348 -18.98 -38.01 38.70
CA ARG A 348 -18.20 -36.79 38.95
C ARG A 348 -17.85 -36.01 37.68
N PHE A 349 -18.02 -36.63 36.51
CA PHE A 349 -17.78 -35.97 35.23
C PHE A 349 -19.09 -35.31 34.78
N ILE A 350 -19.02 -34.03 34.44
CA ILE A 350 -20.18 -33.31 33.90
C ILE A 350 -20.29 -33.67 32.43
N SER A 351 -21.32 -34.46 32.10
CA SER A 351 -21.64 -34.80 30.73
C SER A 351 -22.12 -33.56 29.99
N VAL A 352 -21.62 -33.38 28.76
CA VAL A 352 -21.98 -32.28 27.87
C VAL A 352 -22.20 -32.79 26.46
N ASN A 353 -22.93 -32.05 25.63
CA ASN A 353 -23.09 -32.35 24.21
C ASN A 353 -21.73 -32.62 23.55
N ARG A 354 -21.63 -33.68 22.75
CA ARG A 354 -20.44 -33.95 21.96
C ARG A 354 -20.30 -32.94 20.83
N HIS A 355 -21.36 -32.67 20.09
CA HIS A 355 -21.32 -31.73 18.97
C HIS A 355 -22.03 -30.44 19.37
N VAL A 356 -21.35 -29.31 19.18
CA VAL A 356 -21.92 -27.99 19.43
C VAL A 356 -21.82 -27.14 18.17
N GLU A 357 -22.95 -26.65 17.68
CA GLU A 357 -22.98 -25.80 16.50
C GLU A 357 -22.74 -24.32 16.84
N GLU A 358 -22.16 -23.61 15.87
CA GLU A 358 -22.15 -22.14 15.82
C GLU A 358 -23.57 -21.59 15.73
N SER A 359 -24.13 -21.36 16.90
CA SER A 359 -25.48 -20.87 17.10
C SER A 359 -25.44 -19.51 17.78
N TYR A 360 -26.56 -18.78 17.68
CA TYR A 360 -26.75 -17.56 18.45
C TYR A 360 -26.51 -17.77 19.95
N ASP A 361 -26.96 -18.91 20.51
CA ASP A 361 -26.79 -19.22 21.93
C ASP A 361 -25.33 -19.46 22.32
N LEU A 362 -24.54 -20.18 21.50
CA LEU A 362 -23.11 -20.33 21.77
C LEU A 362 -22.40 -18.97 21.69
N GLY A 363 -22.77 -18.15 20.70
CA GLY A 363 -22.30 -16.77 20.59
C GLY A 363 -22.64 -15.96 21.84
N LEU A 364 -23.88 -16.03 22.31
CA LEU A 364 -24.36 -15.34 23.51
C LEU A 364 -23.55 -15.72 24.76
N ILE A 365 -23.30 -17.01 24.96
CA ILE A 365 -22.45 -17.52 26.05
C ILE A 365 -21.02 -16.99 25.91
N LEU A 366 -20.46 -16.97 24.69
CA LEU A 366 -19.13 -16.45 24.44
C LEU A 366 -19.05 -14.94 24.70
N GLY A 367 -20.09 -14.18 24.35
CA GLY A 367 -20.21 -12.74 24.66
C GLY A 367 -20.19 -12.47 26.17
N TRP A 368 -21.02 -13.19 26.92
CA TRP A 368 -21.01 -13.16 28.39
C TRP A 368 -19.67 -13.60 28.97
N TYR A 369 -19.01 -14.57 28.34
CA TYR A 369 -17.70 -15.02 28.76
C TYR A 369 -16.65 -13.92 28.58
N ILE A 370 -16.72 -13.15 27.50
CA ILE A 370 -15.81 -12.05 27.23
C ILE A 370 -16.01 -10.92 28.24
N ALA A 371 -17.25 -10.55 28.53
CA ALA A 371 -17.57 -9.51 29.50
C ALA A 371 -17.29 -9.96 30.94
N GLU A 372 -18.06 -10.92 31.43
CA GLU A 372 -18.17 -11.25 32.86
C GLU A 372 -17.56 -12.61 33.23
N GLY A 373 -16.91 -13.27 32.25
CA GLY A 373 -16.41 -14.63 32.37
C GLY A 373 -14.91 -14.75 32.68
N HIS A 374 -14.53 -15.83 33.35
CA HIS A 374 -13.16 -16.32 33.40
C HIS A 374 -13.10 -17.84 33.49
N VAL A 375 -11.97 -18.41 33.08
CA VAL A 375 -11.68 -19.84 33.26
C VAL A 375 -11.01 -20.03 34.61
N SER A 376 -11.56 -20.91 35.44
CA SER A 376 -10.93 -21.35 36.69
C SER A 376 -9.88 -22.41 36.42
N LYS A 377 -8.83 -22.43 37.25
CA LYS A 377 -7.68 -23.32 37.12
C LYS A 377 -7.62 -24.26 38.32
N ARG A 378 -7.15 -25.49 38.12
CA ARG A 378 -6.97 -26.43 39.22
C ARG A 378 -5.93 -25.92 40.23
N SER A 379 -6.24 -26.12 41.51
CA SER A 379 -5.37 -25.74 42.62
C SER A 379 -4.02 -26.48 42.60
N THR A 380 -4.01 -27.72 42.11
CA THR A 380 -2.81 -28.58 42.04
C THR A 380 -1.98 -28.37 40.78
N GLU A 381 -2.54 -27.79 39.71
CA GLU A 381 -1.88 -27.64 38.41
C GLU A 381 -2.43 -26.40 37.67
N ARG A 382 -1.74 -25.26 37.85
CA ARG A 382 -2.20 -23.93 37.40
C ARG A 382 -2.27 -23.75 35.87
N THR A 383 -1.89 -24.75 35.09
CA THR A 383 -1.93 -24.74 33.63
C THR A 383 -3.18 -25.39 33.05
N VAL A 384 -3.94 -26.15 33.86
CA VAL A 384 -5.11 -26.91 33.38
C VAL A 384 -6.40 -26.20 33.73
N ALA A 385 -7.23 -25.94 32.72
CA ALA A 385 -8.59 -25.41 32.87
C ALA A 385 -9.47 -26.41 33.65
N ASP A 386 -10.28 -25.89 34.58
CA ASP A 386 -11.16 -26.71 35.44
C ASP A 386 -12.64 -26.42 35.18
N GLY A 387 -13.00 -25.15 35.04
CA GLY A 387 -14.37 -24.73 34.76
C GLY A 387 -14.45 -23.30 34.23
N VAL A 388 -15.66 -22.86 33.90
CA VAL A 388 -15.96 -21.48 33.50
C VAL A 388 -16.90 -20.83 34.49
N HIS A 389 -16.57 -19.60 34.88
CA HIS A 389 -17.28 -18.83 35.89
C HIS A 389 -17.72 -17.50 35.28
N PHE A 390 -18.99 -17.15 35.43
CA PHE A 390 -19.57 -15.85 35.07
C PHE A 390 -19.98 -15.13 36.35
N THR A 391 -19.75 -13.82 36.45
CA THR A 391 -20.14 -13.02 37.62
C THR A 391 -21.05 -11.87 37.19
N LEU A 392 -22.35 -11.96 37.51
CA LEU A 392 -23.35 -10.97 37.12
C LEU A 392 -23.90 -10.23 38.34
N GLY A 393 -24.59 -9.11 38.15
CA GLY A 393 -25.24 -8.38 39.23
C GLY A 393 -26.48 -9.11 39.76
N ALA A 394 -26.68 -9.17 41.08
CA ALA A 394 -27.80 -9.91 41.67
C ALA A 394 -29.19 -9.42 41.24
N HIS A 395 -29.31 -8.19 40.76
CA HIS A 395 -30.54 -7.58 40.26
C HIS A 395 -30.84 -7.92 38.79
N GLU A 396 -29.91 -8.52 38.06
CA GLU A 396 -30.01 -8.83 36.63
C GLU A 396 -30.64 -10.21 36.39
N THR A 397 -31.75 -10.50 37.07
CA THR A 397 -32.36 -11.84 37.09
C THR A 397 -32.74 -12.38 35.71
N SER A 398 -33.19 -11.51 34.81
CA SER A 398 -33.51 -11.89 33.43
C SER A 398 -32.27 -12.38 32.65
N TYR A 399 -31.10 -11.78 32.90
CA TYR A 399 -29.86 -12.20 32.26
C TYR A 399 -29.33 -13.53 32.85
N HIS A 400 -29.56 -13.78 34.14
CA HIS A 400 -29.25 -15.09 34.74
C HIS A 400 -30.06 -16.23 34.08
N GLU A 401 -31.36 -16.01 33.89
CA GLU A 401 -32.25 -17.00 33.26
C GLU A 401 -31.90 -17.24 31.79
N GLU A 402 -31.59 -16.17 31.06
CA GLU A 402 -31.17 -16.24 29.67
C GLU A 402 -29.86 -17.01 29.51
N LEU A 403 -28.82 -16.65 30.28
CA LEU A 403 -27.53 -17.32 30.23
C LEU A 403 -27.66 -18.80 30.61
N SER A 404 -28.41 -19.13 31.67
CA SER A 404 -28.66 -20.53 32.07
C SER A 404 -29.36 -21.31 30.98
N SER A 405 -30.38 -20.72 30.36
CA SER A 405 -31.16 -21.36 29.31
C SER A 405 -30.34 -21.60 28.05
N ALA A 406 -29.55 -20.60 27.62
CA ALA A 406 -28.61 -20.74 26.51
C ALA A 406 -27.57 -21.83 26.80
N PHE A 407 -26.98 -21.81 28.00
CA PHE A 407 -25.97 -22.80 28.41
C PHE A 407 -26.52 -24.22 28.39
N LYS A 408 -27.74 -24.42 28.89
CA LYS A 408 -28.43 -25.72 28.86
C LYS A 408 -28.72 -26.18 27.44
N ARG A 409 -29.20 -25.30 26.55
CA ARG A 409 -29.47 -25.65 25.14
C ARG A 409 -28.19 -26.05 24.40
N VAL A 410 -27.11 -25.33 24.62
CA VAL A 410 -25.83 -25.53 23.92
C VAL A 410 -25.08 -26.75 24.45
N PHE A 411 -24.94 -26.88 25.77
CA PHE A 411 -24.06 -27.89 26.38
C PHE A 411 -24.80 -29.04 27.06
N ALA A 412 -26.14 -29.02 27.12
CA ALA A 412 -26.95 -30.01 27.84
C ALA A 412 -26.60 -30.15 29.34
N THR A 413 -26.07 -29.09 29.95
CA THR A 413 -25.74 -29.02 31.38
C THR A 413 -26.23 -27.71 31.99
N GLU A 414 -26.53 -27.74 33.29
CA GLU A 414 -26.95 -26.57 34.05
C GLU A 414 -25.74 -25.81 34.63
N LEU A 415 -25.90 -24.50 34.81
CA LEU A 415 -24.97 -23.69 35.59
C LEU A 415 -25.34 -23.75 37.08
N SER A 416 -24.33 -23.93 37.93
CA SER A 416 -24.50 -23.78 39.38
C SER A 416 -24.53 -22.31 39.73
N VAL A 417 -25.55 -21.87 40.47
CA VAL A 417 -25.76 -20.45 40.80
C VAL A 417 -25.45 -20.21 42.28
N HIS A 418 -24.56 -19.26 42.56
CA HIS A 418 -24.14 -18.89 43.90
C HIS A 418 -24.29 -17.38 44.09
N SER A 419 -25.23 -16.95 44.93
CA SER A 419 -25.39 -15.53 45.27
C SER A 419 -24.42 -15.12 46.38
N ASN A 420 -23.82 -13.94 46.23
CA ASN A 420 -23.03 -13.30 47.27
C ASN A 420 -23.71 -12.01 47.73
N SER A 421 -24.11 -11.99 49.00
CA SER A 421 -24.81 -10.83 49.57
C SER A 421 -23.88 -9.65 49.89
N SER A 422 -22.56 -9.87 50.00
CA SER A 422 -21.63 -8.81 50.40
C SER A 422 -21.30 -7.81 49.29
N ASP A 423 -21.24 -8.28 48.05
CA ASP A 423 -20.93 -7.47 46.86
C ASP A 423 -22.10 -7.42 45.86
N HIS A 424 -23.27 -7.94 46.27
CA HIS A 424 -24.48 -8.02 45.46
C HIS A 424 -24.25 -8.67 44.08
N SER A 425 -23.38 -9.67 44.01
CA SER A 425 -23.09 -10.44 42.80
C SER A 425 -23.71 -11.85 42.83
N VAL A 426 -23.90 -12.42 41.64
CA VAL A 426 -24.29 -13.81 41.42
C VAL A 426 -23.23 -14.46 40.55
N ARG A 427 -22.59 -15.51 41.10
CA ARG A 427 -21.62 -16.32 40.37
C ARG A 427 -22.30 -17.53 39.78
N MET A 428 -22.23 -17.67 38.46
CA MET A 428 -22.74 -18.81 37.70
C MET A 428 -21.58 -19.66 37.21
N VAL A 429 -21.57 -20.95 37.56
CA VAL A 429 -20.40 -21.82 37.41
C VAL A 429 -20.73 -23.08 36.63
N SER A 430 -19.90 -23.39 35.64
CA SER A 430 -19.80 -24.73 35.04
C SER A 430 -18.46 -25.34 35.40
N ASN A 431 -18.47 -26.47 36.12
CA ASN A 431 -17.25 -27.22 36.46
C ASN A 431 -16.84 -28.20 35.34
N SER A 432 -17.21 -27.91 34.09
CA SER A 432 -16.86 -28.72 32.93
C SER A 432 -15.57 -28.20 32.30
N LYS A 433 -14.49 -28.96 32.45
CA LYS A 433 -13.22 -28.71 31.77
C LYS A 433 -13.41 -28.60 30.25
N VAL A 434 -14.25 -29.46 29.67
CA VAL A 434 -14.48 -29.51 28.21
C VAL A 434 -15.03 -28.18 27.70
N VAL A 435 -16.00 -27.59 28.41
CA VAL A 435 -16.56 -26.28 28.07
C VAL A 435 -15.53 -25.17 28.28
N ALA A 436 -14.75 -25.25 29.36
CA ALA A 436 -13.72 -24.26 29.65
C ALA A 436 -12.64 -24.21 28.55
N GLU A 437 -12.19 -25.37 28.05
CA GLU A 437 -11.20 -25.49 26.97
C GLU A 437 -11.77 -24.97 25.64
N LEU A 438 -13.04 -25.23 25.32
CA LEU A 438 -13.71 -24.67 24.15
C LEU A 438 -13.70 -23.12 24.20
N LEU A 439 -14.20 -22.52 25.28
CA LEU A 439 -14.27 -21.06 25.41
C LEU A 439 -12.86 -20.43 25.43
N LEU A 440 -11.88 -21.11 26.03
CA LEU A 440 -10.48 -20.70 26.00
C LEU A 440 -9.94 -20.70 24.57
N SER A 441 -10.28 -21.70 23.75
CA SER A 441 -9.86 -21.76 22.34
C SER A 441 -10.50 -20.66 21.47
N LEU A 442 -11.71 -20.20 21.83
CA LEU A 442 -12.45 -19.19 21.07
C LEU A 442 -12.10 -17.75 21.44
N ALA A 443 -11.78 -17.47 22.70
CA ALA A 443 -11.58 -16.10 23.19
C ALA A 443 -10.37 -15.91 24.13
N GLY A 444 -9.62 -16.97 24.46
CA GLY A 444 -8.58 -16.90 25.49
C GLY A 444 -9.17 -16.63 26.88
N THR A 445 -8.39 -16.11 27.81
CA THR A 445 -8.86 -15.72 29.15
C THR A 445 -8.07 -14.52 29.68
N GLY A 446 -8.54 -13.89 30.77
CA GLY A 446 -7.94 -12.70 31.37
C GLY A 446 -8.43 -11.37 30.78
N TYR A 447 -8.60 -10.35 31.63
CA TYR A 447 -9.27 -9.11 31.25
C TYR A 447 -8.55 -8.30 30.16
N SER A 448 -7.21 -8.32 30.14
CA SER A 448 -6.38 -7.59 29.15
C SER A 448 -5.89 -8.47 27.99
N THR A 449 -6.08 -9.79 28.09
CA THR A 449 -5.47 -10.79 27.19
C THR A 449 -6.48 -11.56 26.34
N LYS A 450 -7.77 -11.57 26.69
CA LYS A 450 -8.85 -12.16 25.88
C LYS A 450 -8.80 -11.60 24.46
N ARG A 451 -8.87 -12.46 23.44
CA ARG A 451 -8.87 -12.09 22.01
C ARG A 451 -9.73 -13.09 21.27
N LEU A 452 -10.57 -12.62 20.36
CA LEU A 452 -11.39 -13.49 19.54
C LEU A 452 -10.50 -14.25 18.55
N ALA A 453 -10.68 -15.57 18.49
CA ALA A 453 -10.05 -16.40 17.47
C ALA A 453 -10.56 -16.02 16.08
N HIS A 454 -9.73 -16.25 15.06
CA HIS A 454 -10.11 -16.00 13.67
C HIS A 454 -11.43 -16.69 13.28
N SER A 455 -11.67 -17.92 13.76
CA SER A 455 -12.92 -18.64 13.53
C SER A 455 -14.15 -17.89 14.03
N VAL A 456 -14.04 -17.10 15.10
CA VAL A 456 -15.14 -16.25 15.60
C VAL A 456 -15.36 -15.04 14.70
N LEU A 457 -14.28 -14.42 14.21
CA LEU A 457 -14.35 -13.22 13.35
C LEU A 457 -14.91 -13.50 11.95
N THR A 458 -14.81 -14.74 11.48
CA THR A 458 -15.37 -15.18 10.19
C THR A 458 -16.65 -15.97 10.31
N ALA A 459 -17.12 -16.25 11.53
CA ALA A 459 -18.35 -17.01 11.78
C ALA A 459 -19.60 -16.38 11.13
N ASP A 460 -20.69 -17.15 11.09
CA ASP A 460 -21.97 -16.70 10.55
C ASP A 460 -22.56 -15.54 11.38
N GLU A 461 -23.40 -14.74 10.73
CA GLU A 461 -23.97 -13.53 11.33
C GLU A 461 -24.76 -13.80 12.62
N GLN A 462 -25.47 -14.94 12.72
CA GLN A 462 -26.25 -15.24 13.92
C GLN A 462 -25.35 -15.53 15.13
N PHE A 463 -24.26 -16.26 14.93
CA PHE A 463 -23.26 -16.48 15.96
C PHE A 463 -22.63 -15.16 16.41
N GLN A 464 -22.18 -14.32 15.46
CA GLN A 464 -21.56 -13.02 15.78
C GLN A 464 -22.55 -12.06 16.46
N ARG A 465 -23.81 -12.05 16.04
CA ARG A 465 -24.87 -11.31 16.73
C ARG A 465 -25.00 -11.80 18.17
N GLY A 466 -25.02 -13.10 18.42
CA GLY A 466 -24.99 -13.67 19.77
C GLY A 466 -23.82 -13.15 20.60
N VAL A 467 -22.59 -13.20 20.06
CA VAL A 467 -21.38 -12.69 20.73
C VAL A 467 -21.53 -11.23 21.13
N LEU A 468 -22.00 -10.39 20.21
CA LEU A 468 -22.21 -8.96 20.48
C LEU A 468 -23.33 -8.74 21.51
N MET A 469 -24.43 -9.49 21.45
CA MET A 469 -25.53 -9.39 22.43
C MET A 469 -25.04 -9.70 23.85
N GLY A 470 -24.30 -10.80 24.04
CA GLY A 470 -23.79 -11.19 25.35
C GLY A 470 -22.77 -10.18 25.87
N LEU A 471 -21.88 -9.70 25.00
CA LEU A 471 -20.85 -8.73 25.36
C LEU A 471 -21.44 -7.38 25.77
N PHE A 472 -22.36 -6.82 24.97
CA PHE A 472 -23.00 -5.54 25.28
C PHE A 472 -23.98 -5.63 26.47
N ARG A 473 -24.58 -6.80 26.73
CA ARG A 473 -25.38 -7.01 27.95
C ARG A 473 -24.53 -7.16 29.21
N GLY A 474 -23.29 -7.60 29.11
CA GLY A 474 -22.33 -7.59 30.21
C GLY A 474 -21.75 -6.20 30.44
N ASP A 475 -20.96 -5.71 29.49
CA ASP A 475 -20.11 -4.51 29.69
C ASP A 475 -20.67 -3.23 29.04
N GLY A 476 -21.77 -3.33 28.29
CA GLY A 476 -22.34 -2.19 27.58
C GLY A 476 -23.29 -1.35 28.44
N CYS A 477 -23.46 -0.09 28.06
CA CYS A 477 -24.36 0.85 28.72
C CYS A 477 -25.06 1.76 27.69
N SER A 478 -26.39 1.79 27.73
CA SER A 478 -27.17 2.77 26.95
C SER A 478 -27.02 4.17 27.53
N THR A 479 -26.84 5.12 26.62
CA THR A 479 -26.68 6.56 26.88
C THR A 479 -27.78 7.33 26.16
N VAL A 480 -27.86 8.64 26.41
CA VAL A 480 -28.85 9.51 25.76
C VAL A 480 -28.82 9.43 24.24
N GLY A 481 -27.62 9.27 23.64
CA GLY A 481 -27.41 9.34 22.19
C GLY A 481 -27.07 8.01 21.49
N GLY A 482 -27.13 6.88 22.18
CA GLY A 482 -26.72 5.57 21.66
C GLY A 482 -26.26 4.63 22.77
N MET A 483 -25.36 3.71 22.47
CA MET A 483 -24.80 2.76 23.42
C MET A 483 -23.28 2.79 23.40
N VAL A 484 -22.66 2.59 24.56
CA VAL A 484 -21.19 2.56 24.72
C VAL A 484 -20.79 1.23 25.34
N LEU A 485 -19.65 0.69 24.91
CA LEU A 485 -19.01 -0.50 25.44
C LEU A 485 -17.56 -0.18 25.79
N ASP A 486 -17.16 -0.45 27.03
CA ASP A 486 -15.83 -0.14 27.57
C ASP A 486 -14.99 -1.43 27.62
N LEU A 487 -13.90 -1.48 26.87
CA LEU A 487 -13.03 -2.66 26.80
C LEU A 487 -11.59 -2.29 27.13
N VAL A 488 -11.00 -3.01 28.09
CA VAL A 488 -9.61 -2.79 28.53
C VAL A 488 -8.58 -3.33 27.52
N ASN A 489 -8.99 -4.16 26.57
CA ASN A 489 -8.11 -4.70 25.52
C ASN A 489 -8.32 -3.98 24.17
N PRO A 490 -7.34 -3.22 23.68
CA PRO A 490 -7.41 -2.55 22.37
C PRO A 490 -7.64 -3.50 21.18
N VAL A 491 -7.13 -4.73 21.24
CA VAL A 491 -7.33 -5.71 20.15
C VAL A 491 -8.79 -6.16 20.09
N LEU A 492 -9.43 -6.35 21.25
CA LEU A 492 -10.86 -6.67 21.28
C LEU A 492 -11.71 -5.51 20.78
N VAL A 493 -11.31 -4.26 21.04
CA VAL A 493 -12.01 -3.07 20.53
C VAL A 493 -12.07 -3.09 19.00
N ASP A 494 -10.95 -3.37 18.35
CA ASP A 494 -10.88 -3.44 16.88
C ASP A 494 -11.68 -4.65 16.34
N GLN A 495 -11.57 -5.81 17.00
CA GLN A 495 -12.33 -7.02 16.65
C GLN A 495 -13.85 -6.84 16.79
N VAL A 496 -14.30 -6.14 17.84
CA VAL A 496 -15.72 -5.81 18.06
C VAL A 496 -16.20 -4.81 17.02
N GLN A 497 -15.41 -3.78 16.69
CA GLN A 497 -15.76 -2.84 15.63
C GLN A 497 -15.90 -3.55 14.27
N LEU A 498 -15.02 -4.50 13.97
CA LEU A 498 -15.10 -5.30 12.75
C LEU A 498 -16.40 -6.12 12.68
N MET A 499 -16.77 -6.81 13.76
CA MET A 499 -18.04 -7.57 13.82
C MET A 499 -19.26 -6.66 13.69
N LEU A 500 -19.27 -5.51 14.36
CA LEU A 500 -20.35 -4.52 14.22
C LEU A 500 -20.48 -4.06 12.76
N ARG A 501 -19.35 -3.78 12.09
CA ARG A 501 -19.34 -3.38 10.69
C ARG A 501 -19.86 -4.47 9.76
N ARG A 502 -19.50 -5.75 9.98
CA ARG A 502 -20.07 -6.90 9.22
C ARG A 502 -21.58 -6.96 9.35
N LEU A 503 -22.14 -6.73 10.54
CA LEU A 503 -23.59 -6.70 10.78
C LEU A 503 -24.27 -5.40 10.32
N GLY A 504 -23.55 -4.50 9.64
CA GLY A 504 -24.07 -3.21 9.19
C GLY A 504 -24.29 -2.19 10.32
N VAL A 505 -23.89 -2.50 11.56
CA VAL A 505 -24.00 -1.60 12.70
C VAL A 505 -22.85 -0.58 12.64
N MET A 506 -23.20 0.69 12.52
CA MET A 506 -22.24 1.78 12.53
C MET A 506 -21.65 1.96 13.92
N SER A 507 -20.34 2.15 14.02
CA SER A 507 -19.69 2.29 15.33
C SER A 507 -18.43 3.15 15.27
N ILE A 508 -18.11 3.76 16.40
CA ILE A 508 -16.97 4.65 16.58
C ILE A 508 -16.07 4.09 17.66
N VAL A 509 -14.77 4.06 17.40
CA VAL A 509 -13.78 3.70 18.41
C VAL A 509 -13.12 4.95 19.00
N ARG A 510 -13.09 5.05 20.32
CA ARG A 510 -12.31 6.05 21.07
C ARG A 510 -11.34 5.34 22.00
N ARG A 511 -10.05 5.66 21.92
CA ARG A 511 -9.04 5.15 22.87
C ARG A 511 -8.69 6.21 23.90
N TYR A 512 -8.45 5.80 25.13
CA TYR A 512 -8.06 6.65 26.26
C TYR A 512 -7.27 5.83 27.28
N THR A 513 -6.46 6.50 28.09
CA THR A 513 -5.81 5.87 29.23
C THR A 513 -6.72 6.02 30.45
N ASN A 514 -7.10 4.91 31.08
CA ASN A 514 -7.94 4.95 32.27
C ASN A 514 -7.15 5.42 33.52
N GLN A 515 -7.84 5.65 34.63
CA GLN A 515 -7.21 6.11 35.89
C GLN A 515 -6.14 5.15 36.42
N ALA A 516 -6.20 3.87 36.04
CA ALA A 516 -5.23 2.84 36.39
C ALA A 516 -4.04 2.75 35.41
N GLY A 517 -3.92 3.69 34.45
CA GLY A 517 -2.82 3.74 33.49
C GLY A 517 -2.93 2.74 32.33
N ASN A 518 -4.04 2.01 32.22
CA ASN A 518 -4.23 1.03 31.14
C ASN A 518 -4.81 1.73 29.90
N LEU A 519 -4.28 1.38 28.73
CA LEU A 519 -4.86 1.80 27.46
C LEU A 519 -6.17 1.05 27.24
N THR A 520 -7.28 1.77 27.26
CA THR A 520 -8.66 1.26 27.14
C THR A 520 -9.31 1.84 25.89
N GLY A 521 -10.31 1.15 25.35
CA GLY A 521 -11.10 1.66 24.23
C GLY A 521 -12.60 1.59 24.49
N HIS A 522 -13.30 2.62 24.05
CA HIS A 522 -14.74 2.68 23.96
C HIS A 522 -15.18 2.36 22.54
N VAL A 523 -16.10 1.41 22.38
CA VAL A 523 -16.89 1.26 21.17
C VAL A 523 -18.21 1.97 21.40
N VAL A 524 -18.52 2.95 20.55
CA VAL A 524 -19.77 3.71 20.60
C VAL A 524 -20.64 3.33 19.42
N VAL A 525 -21.83 2.80 19.70
CA VAL A 525 -22.89 2.57 18.72
C VAL A 525 -23.85 3.76 18.81
N PRO A 526 -23.79 4.73 17.88
CA PRO A 526 -24.71 5.86 17.89
C PRO A 526 -26.15 5.39 17.67
N GLY A 527 -27.12 6.07 18.31
CA GLY A 527 -28.56 5.85 18.13
C GLY A 527 -29.04 6.38 16.77
N LEU A 528 -28.64 5.70 15.70
CA LEU A 528 -29.06 5.97 14.34
C LEU A 528 -30.33 5.17 14.03
N PRO A 529 -31.37 5.79 13.44
CA PRO A 529 -32.55 5.05 12.98
C PRO A 529 -32.17 3.89 12.05
N GLY A 530 -32.90 2.78 12.16
CA GLY A 530 -32.63 1.55 11.41
C GLY A 530 -31.71 0.60 12.19
N VAL A 531 -30.70 0.05 11.53
CA VAL A 531 -29.87 -1.07 12.03
C VAL A 531 -29.28 -0.83 13.43
N ASN A 532 -28.76 0.38 13.70
CA ASN A 532 -28.16 0.69 15.01
C ASN A 532 -29.20 0.74 16.14
N GLU A 533 -30.34 1.38 15.90
CA GLU A 533 -31.39 1.51 16.90
C GLU A 533 -32.07 0.16 17.17
N GLU A 534 -32.31 -0.64 16.14
CA GLU A 534 -32.74 -2.04 16.27
C GLU A 534 -31.74 -2.83 17.14
N PHE A 535 -30.44 -2.71 16.86
CA PHE A 535 -29.39 -3.35 17.64
C PHE A 535 -29.39 -2.91 19.12
N ILE A 536 -29.57 -1.61 19.40
CA ILE A 536 -29.63 -1.08 20.78
C ILE A 536 -30.87 -1.62 21.51
N PHE A 537 -32.03 -1.64 20.86
CA PHE A 537 -33.27 -2.15 21.45
C PHE A 537 -33.21 -3.65 21.71
N ASP A 538 -32.61 -4.43 20.82
CA ASP A 538 -32.41 -5.86 21.01
C ASP A 538 -31.52 -6.18 22.23
N ILE A 539 -30.51 -5.35 22.48
CA ILE A 539 -29.66 -5.49 23.67
C ILE A 539 -30.49 -5.23 24.94
N GLY A 540 -31.30 -4.17 24.94
CA GLY A 540 -32.23 -3.87 26.02
C GLY A 540 -31.60 -3.36 27.32
N LYS A 541 -30.28 -3.19 27.38
CA LYS A 541 -29.55 -2.80 28.59
C LYS A 541 -29.64 -1.29 28.84
N ASN A 542 -30.14 -0.90 30.02
CA ASN A 542 -30.28 0.49 30.46
C ASN A 542 -31.11 1.39 29.52
N LEU A 543 -32.10 0.85 28.80
CA LEU A 543 -32.91 1.61 27.83
C LEU A 543 -33.60 2.85 28.39
N GLN A 544 -33.85 2.93 29.70
CA GLN A 544 -34.38 4.13 30.35
C GLN A 544 -33.49 5.38 30.15
N ASN A 545 -32.20 5.19 29.87
CA ASN A 545 -31.26 6.27 29.57
C ASN A 545 -31.31 6.71 28.10
N TYR A 546 -31.88 5.89 27.22
CA TYR A 546 -31.93 6.14 25.79
C TYR A 546 -33.11 7.05 25.45
N VAL A 547 -32.81 8.21 24.88
CA VAL A 547 -33.82 9.23 24.52
C VAL A 547 -33.94 9.38 22.99
N GLY A 548 -33.05 8.75 22.23
CA GLY A 548 -32.92 8.96 20.80
C GLY A 548 -32.11 10.20 20.44
N ARG A 549 -31.75 10.32 19.17
CA ARG A 549 -30.73 11.24 18.64
C ARG A 549 -31.07 12.73 18.91
N LYS A 550 -30.37 13.38 19.85
CA LYS A 550 -30.22 14.85 19.85
C LYS A 550 -29.11 15.26 18.87
N GLY A 551 -29.48 15.46 17.60
CA GLY A 551 -28.73 16.28 16.64
C GLY A 551 -27.24 15.96 16.45
N THR A 552 -26.90 14.81 15.88
CA THR A 552 -25.55 14.67 15.28
C THR A 552 -25.60 15.12 13.83
N LEU A 553 -24.59 15.88 13.41
CA LEU A 553 -24.45 16.34 12.03
C LEU A 553 -24.24 15.12 11.11
N ARG A 554 -24.92 15.09 9.94
CA ARG A 554 -24.67 14.07 8.89
C ARG A 554 -23.21 14.06 8.40
N THR A 555 -22.44 15.10 8.75
CA THR A 555 -21.02 15.26 8.43
C THR A 555 -20.08 14.34 9.22
N THR A 556 -20.55 13.64 10.26
CA THR A 556 -19.67 12.83 11.12
C THR A 556 -19.54 11.39 10.64
N TYR A 557 -20.65 10.73 10.32
CA TYR A 557 -20.69 9.35 9.84
C TYR A 557 -22.07 9.04 9.26
N GLN A 558 -22.13 8.19 8.26
CA GLN A 558 -23.38 7.79 7.59
C GLN A 558 -23.18 6.55 6.71
N THR A 559 -24.29 5.93 6.32
CA THR A 559 -24.30 4.84 5.34
C THR A 559 -24.77 5.40 4.01
N VAL A 560 -23.94 5.26 2.97
CA VAL A 560 -24.19 5.78 1.63
C VAL A 560 -24.05 4.63 0.66
N HIS A 561 -25.10 4.36 -0.13
CA HIS A 561 -25.15 3.22 -1.07
C HIS A 561 -24.70 1.88 -0.46
N GLY A 562 -25.10 1.60 0.78
CA GLY A 562 -24.75 0.36 1.50
C GLY A 562 -23.34 0.34 2.11
N ARG A 563 -22.51 1.38 1.90
CA ARG A 563 -21.17 1.51 2.50
C ARG A 563 -21.18 2.46 3.68
N GLN A 564 -20.46 2.10 4.74
CA GLN A 564 -20.25 3.00 5.89
C GLN A 564 -19.13 3.98 5.56
N VAL A 565 -19.41 5.27 5.73
CA VAL A 565 -18.46 6.35 5.49
C VAL A 565 -18.32 7.23 6.73
N TYR A 566 -17.10 7.68 7.02
CA TYR A 566 -16.76 8.45 8.22
C TYR A 566 -16.13 9.79 7.85
N GLY A 567 -16.68 10.88 8.36
CA GLY A 567 -16.18 12.22 8.06
C GLY A 567 -14.76 12.42 8.57
N ILE A 568 -14.04 13.32 7.91
CA ILE A 568 -12.71 13.74 8.31
C ILE A 568 -12.80 14.66 9.53
N ARG A 569 -12.02 14.35 10.56
CA ARG A 569 -11.89 15.15 11.78
C ARG A 569 -10.75 16.16 11.65
N GLU A 570 -9.61 15.73 11.11
CA GLU A 570 -8.39 16.53 11.02
C GLU A 570 -7.46 15.96 9.94
N LEU A 571 -6.76 16.85 9.23
CA LEU A 571 -5.80 16.56 8.17
C LEU A 571 -4.56 17.41 8.43
N VAL A 572 -3.42 16.76 8.67
CA VAL A 572 -2.18 17.44 9.04
C VAL A 572 -1.01 16.77 8.36
N GLN A 573 -0.14 17.54 7.73
CA GLN A 573 1.20 17.08 7.35
C GLN A 573 2.05 17.05 8.62
N ILE A 574 2.62 15.88 8.91
CA ILE A 574 3.37 15.64 10.16
C ILE A 574 4.86 15.62 9.88
N ASP A 575 5.66 16.10 10.83
CA ASP A 575 7.14 16.12 10.75
C ASP A 575 7.79 14.73 10.87
N GLU A 576 7.00 13.66 10.67
CA GLU A 576 7.47 12.28 10.61
C GLU A 576 7.89 11.97 9.17
N THR A 577 9.18 11.67 8.98
CA THR A 577 9.76 11.21 7.71
C THR A 577 10.48 9.90 7.99
N PRO A 578 9.76 8.77 7.99
CA PRO A 578 10.40 7.47 8.21
C PRO A 578 11.33 7.16 7.05
N ASP A 579 12.50 6.59 7.34
CA ASP A 579 13.49 6.20 6.31
C ASP A 579 12.90 5.24 5.28
N LYS A 580 11.99 4.37 5.73
CA LYS A 580 11.37 3.32 4.92
C LYS A 580 9.85 3.37 4.99
N VAL A 581 9.23 3.17 3.85
CA VAL A 581 7.79 3.08 3.67
C VAL A 581 7.44 1.85 2.82
N TYR A 582 6.23 1.33 3.02
CA TYR A 582 5.78 0.06 2.50
C TYR A 582 4.48 0.22 1.73
N ASN A 583 4.28 -0.61 0.72
CA ASN A 583 2.98 -0.83 0.08
C ASN A 583 2.90 -2.32 -0.34
N LEU A 584 1.74 -2.74 -0.83
CA LEU A 584 1.49 -4.11 -1.25
C LEU A 584 1.24 -4.14 -2.76
N HIS A 585 1.46 -5.30 -3.37
CA HIS A 585 0.80 -5.71 -4.59
C HIS A 585 -0.16 -6.85 -4.23
N VAL A 586 -1.41 -6.74 -4.67
CA VAL A 586 -2.53 -7.59 -4.24
C VAL A 586 -3.18 -8.15 -5.49
N LYS A 587 -3.41 -9.45 -5.51
CA LYS A 587 -3.88 -10.21 -6.66
C LYS A 587 -5.33 -9.87 -6.99
N GLY A 588 -5.60 -9.60 -8.27
CA GLY A 588 -6.96 -9.44 -8.80
C GLY A 588 -7.70 -8.17 -8.34
N THR A 589 -7.21 -7.48 -7.31
CA THR A 589 -7.72 -6.18 -6.88
C THR A 589 -6.60 -5.27 -6.42
N HIS A 590 -6.69 -4.00 -6.81
CA HIS A 590 -5.71 -2.98 -6.51
C HIS A 590 -5.91 -2.35 -5.13
N THR A 591 -6.51 -3.08 -4.19
CA THR A 591 -7.01 -2.53 -2.93
C THR A 591 -6.77 -3.45 -1.76
N TYR A 592 -6.54 -2.85 -0.60
CA TYR A 592 -6.58 -3.51 0.71
C TYR A 592 -7.13 -2.52 1.75
N SER A 593 -7.29 -2.95 3.00
CA SER A 593 -7.81 -2.09 4.06
C SER A 593 -6.91 -1.94 5.27
N ILE A 594 -7.00 -0.75 5.88
CA ILE A 594 -6.34 -0.37 7.13
C ILE A 594 -7.43 0.01 8.12
N ARG A 595 -7.70 -0.85 9.09
CA ARG A 595 -8.80 -0.67 10.08
C ARG A 595 -10.16 -0.44 9.43
N GLY A 596 -10.37 -1.05 8.28
CA GLY A 596 -11.53 -0.86 7.43
C GLY A 596 -11.37 0.18 6.35
N THR A 597 -10.50 1.16 6.49
CA THR A 597 -10.32 2.19 5.46
C THR A 597 -9.74 1.57 4.21
N VAL A 598 -10.41 1.77 3.09
CA VAL A 598 -9.99 1.24 1.79
C VAL A 598 -8.88 2.09 1.20
N VAL A 599 -7.74 1.46 0.89
CA VAL A 599 -6.52 2.09 0.39
C VAL A 599 -5.99 1.38 -0.85
N HIS A 600 -5.16 2.06 -1.63
CA HIS A 600 -4.71 1.56 -2.94
C HIS A 600 -3.32 0.88 -2.86
N ASN A 601 -3.13 -0.16 -3.64
CA ASN A 601 -1.86 -0.90 -3.73
C ASN A 601 -0.86 -0.25 -4.72
N CYS A 602 0.39 -0.72 -4.82
CA CYS A 602 1.40 -0.13 -5.70
C CYS A 602 1.40 -0.77 -7.10
N PHE A 603 1.70 0.03 -8.13
CA PHE A 603 1.50 -0.32 -9.54
C PHE A 603 2.69 -1.08 -10.15
N LEU A 604 2.44 -2.31 -10.62
CA LEU A 604 2.95 -2.77 -11.91
C LEU A 604 1.94 -2.28 -12.96
N LEU A 605 2.33 -1.39 -13.87
CA LEU A 605 1.39 -0.81 -14.85
C LEU A 605 1.07 -1.82 -15.96
N ARG A 606 0.11 -2.70 -15.67
CA ARG A 606 -0.51 -3.64 -16.59
C ARG A 606 -1.80 -3.04 -17.14
N ILE A 607 -2.04 -3.19 -18.44
CA ILE A 607 -3.27 -2.77 -19.10
C ILE A 607 -4.20 -3.98 -19.22
N GLU A 608 -5.37 -3.93 -18.59
CA GLU A 608 -6.45 -4.90 -18.74
C GLU A 608 -7.32 -4.58 -19.95
N ASP A 609 -8.09 -5.56 -20.42
CA ASP A 609 -8.90 -5.48 -21.64
C ASP A 609 -10.23 -4.71 -21.47
N ASN A 610 -10.14 -3.47 -20.97
CA ASN A 610 -11.27 -2.56 -20.82
C ASN A 610 -10.83 -1.09 -20.93
N MET A 611 -11.79 -0.20 -21.21
CA MET A 611 -11.49 1.20 -21.50
C MET A 611 -10.99 1.96 -20.27
N GLU A 612 -11.46 1.57 -19.09
CA GLU A 612 -11.07 2.11 -17.80
C GLU A 612 -9.57 1.87 -17.54
N SER A 613 -9.10 0.62 -17.65
CA SER A 613 -7.69 0.29 -17.49
C SER A 613 -6.78 0.99 -18.50
N ILE A 614 -7.24 1.14 -19.75
CA ILE A 614 -6.53 1.91 -20.78
C ILE A 614 -6.42 3.39 -20.39
N GLY A 615 -7.53 4.01 -19.95
CA GLY A 615 -7.57 5.40 -19.51
C GLY A 615 -6.65 5.66 -18.31
N ARG A 616 -6.70 4.80 -17.30
CA ARG A 616 -5.80 4.83 -16.14
C ARG A 616 -4.34 4.75 -16.54
N SER A 617 -3.99 3.82 -17.42
CA SER A 617 -2.61 3.60 -17.86
C SER A 617 -2.02 4.82 -18.58
N ILE A 618 -2.84 5.51 -19.37
CA ILE A 618 -2.47 6.78 -20.01
C ILE A 618 -2.27 7.89 -18.97
N ASN A 619 -3.16 8.00 -17.98
CA ASN A 619 -3.00 8.97 -16.89
C ASN A 619 -1.73 8.70 -16.06
N SER A 620 -1.47 7.45 -15.70
CA SER A 620 -0.26 7.05 -14.98
C SER A 620 1.01 7.37 -15.77
N ALA A 621 1.01 7.13 -17.08
CA ALA A 621 2.10 7.53 -17.96
C ALA A 621 2.34 9.04 -17.92
N LEU A 622 1.29 9.87 -17.97
CA LEU A 622 1.40 11.34 -17.86
C LEU A 622 2.02 11.78 -16.52
N GLN A 623 1.54 11.24 -15.40
CA GLN A 623 1.99 11.65 -14.07
C GLN A 623 3.44 11.23 -13.78
N LEU A 624 3.79 9.99 -14.13
CA LEU A 624 5.14 9.46 -13.93
C LEU A 624 6.15 10.11 -14.87
N SER A 625 5.77 10.31 -16.14
CA SER A 625 6.63 10.97 -17.13
C SER A 625 6.91 12.44 -16.77
N LYS A 626 5.91 13.18 -16.28
CA LYS A 626 6.07 14.56 -15.77
C LYS A 626 7.17 14.65 -14.72
N ARG A 627 7.35 13.58 -13.93
CA ARG A 627 8.32 13.50 -12.83
C ARG A 627 9.67 12.92 -13.26
N GLY A 628 9.85 12.60 -14.55
CA GLY A 628 11.10 12.07 -15.11
C GLY A 628 11.25 10.55 -15.02
N GLY A 629 10.18 9.84 -14.63
CA GLY A 629 10.15 8.38 -14.56
C GLY A 629 10.07 7.74 -15.95
N GLY A 630 10.84 6.67 -16.15
CA GLY A 630 10.66 5.78 -17.29
C GLY A 630 9.57 4.75 -16.99
N VAL A 631 8.60 4.58 -17.89
CA VAL A 631 7.45 3.71 -17.64
C VAL A 631 7.37 2.62 -18.70
N ALA A 632 7.24 1.38 -18.26
CA ALA A 632 6.96 0.23 -19.13
C ALA A 632 5.54 -0.28 -18.87
N LEU A 633 4.77 -0.53 -19.94
CA LEU A 633 3.41 -1.05 -19.84
C LEU A 633 3.24 -2.38 -20.59
N LEU A 634 2.43 -3.28 -20.04
CA LEU A 634 2.07 -4.55 -20.67
C LEU A 634 0.80 -4.39 -21.52
N LEU A 635 0.86 -4.75 -22.81
CA LEU A 635 -0.27 -4.71 -23.74
C LEU A 635 -0.89 -6.08 -24.03
N SER A 636 -0.29 -7.18 -23.54
CA SER A 636 -0.63 -8.55 -23.92
C SER A 636 -2.06 -8.98 -23.60
N ASN A 637 -2.76 -8.32 -22.66
CA ASN A 637 -4.13 -8.66 -22.32
C ASN A 637 -5.16 -7.98 -23.22
N VAL A 638 -4.79 -6.86 -23.86
CA VAL A 638 -5.72 -6.11 -24.69
C VAL A 638 -6.14 -6.97 -25.88
N ARG A 639 -7.45 -7.06 -26.14
CA ARG A 639 -7.98 -7.83 -27.27
C ARG A 639 -7.42 -7.33 -28.60
N GLU A 640 -7.17 -8.26 -29.49
CA GLU A 640 -6.57 -8.03 -30.79
C GLU A 640 -7.44 -7.18 -31.72
N HIS A 641 -6.84 -6.67 -32.80
CA HIS A 641 -7.59 -6.02 -33.85
C HIS A 641 -8.59 -6.97 -34.52
N GLY A 642 -9.83 -6.53 -34.64
CA GLY A 642 -10.95 -7.33 -35.17
C GLY A 642 -11.71 -8.12 -34.11
N ALA A 643 -11.24 -8.17 -32.85
CA ALA A 643 -11.98 -8.81 -31.77
C ALA A 643 -13.37 -8.17 -31.54
N PRO A 644 -14.35 -8.92 -31.01
CA PRO A 644 -15.68 -8.40 -30.73
C PRO A 644 -15.71 -7.33 -29.64
N ILE A 645 -16.61 -6.34 -29.75
CA ILE A 645 -16.95 -5.40 -28.66
C ILE A 645 -18.46 -5.44 -28.45
N LYS A 646 -18.89 -5.65 -27.20
CA LYS A 646 -20.32 -5.79 -26.85
C LYS A 646 -21.04 -6.83 -27.73
N LYS A 647 -20.36 -7.94 -28.05
CA LYS A 647 -20.83 -9.03 -28.93
C LYS A 647 -21.07 -8.64 -30.39
N ILE A 648 -20.55 -7.49 -30.82
CA ILE A 648 -20.52 -7.08 -32.22
C ILE A 648 -19.14 -7.43 -32.77
N GLU A 649 -19.11 -8.26 -33.80
CA GLU A 649 -17.90 -8.76 -34.45
C GLU A 649 -17.10 -7.65 -35.16
N ASN A 650 -15.78 -7.82 -35.30
CA ASN A 650 -14.89 -6.94 -36.07
C ASN A 650 -14.88 -5.46 -35.61
N GLN A 651 -14.87 -5.21 -34.29
CA GLN A 651 -14.94 -3.84 -33.75
C GLN A 651 -13.65 -3.36 -33.08
N SER A 652 -12.87 -4.25 -32.45
CA SER A 652 -11.64 -3.84 -31.77
C SER A 652 -10.61 -3.27 -32.75
N SER A 653 -9.96 -2.18 -32.33
CA SER A 653 -8.87 -1.56 -33.09
C SER A 653 -7.49 -2.12 -32.72
N GLY A 654 -7.40 -2.99 -31.72
CA GLY A 654 -6.15 -3.61 -31.26
C GLY A 654 -5.25 -2.68 -30.47
N VAL A 655 -3.98 -3.06 -30.33
CA VAL A 655 -3.03 -2.38 -29.42
C VAL A 655 -2.43 -1.07 -29.97
N ILE A 656 -2.41 -0.89 -31.30
CA ILE A 656 -1.71 0.25 -31.94
C ILE A 656 -2.26 1.63 -31.52
N PRO A 657 -3.59 1.87 -31.49
CA PRO A 657 -4.11 3.17 -31.06
C PRO A 657 -3.75 3.50 -29.61
N ILE A 658 -3.71 2.49 -28.73
CA ILE A 658 -3.28 2.66 -27.33
C ILE A 658 -1.81 3.07 -27.28
N MET A 659 -0.94 2.40 -28.04
CA MET A 659 0.47 2.80 -28.16
C MET A 659 0.62 4.25 -28.62
N LYS A 660 -0.26 4.72 -29.52
CA LYS A 660 -0.22 6.11 -30.00
C LYS A 660 -0.56 7.10 -28.90
N LEU A 661 -1.61 6.82 -28.12
CA LEU A 661 -1.98 7.64 -26.97
C LEU A 661 -0.87 7.68 -25.91
N LEU A 662 -0.22 6.55 -25.67
CA LEU A 662 0.92 6.46 -24.74
C LEU A 662 2.13 7.27 -25.27
N GLU A 663 2.48 7.12 -26.55
CA GLU A 663 3.54 7.91 -27.20
C GLU A 663 3.30 9.42 -27.06
N ASP A 664 2.08 9.88 -27.36
CA ASP A 664 1.72 11.29 -27.26
C ASP A 664 1.77 11.77 -25.81
N SER A 665 1.39 10.90 -24.86
CA SER A 665 1.42 11.20 -23.42
C SER A 665 2.85 11.39 -22.91
N PHE A 666 3.78 10.48 -23.24
CA PHE A 666 5.20 10.62 -22.87
C PHE A 666 5.87 11.83 -23.55
N SER A 667 5.47 12.13 -24.79
CA SER A 667 5.97 13.28 -25.54
C SER A 667 5.49 14.60 -24.94
N TYR A 668 4.22 14.65 -24.50
CA TYR A 668 3.62 15.80 -23.84
C TYR A 668 4.21 16.04 -22.44
N ALA A 669 4.24 15.02 -21.60
CA ALA A 669 4.72 15.09 -20.22
C ALA A 669 6.25 14.95 -20.14
N ASN A 670 6.98 15.86 -20.78
CA ASN A 670 8.44 15.92 -20.73
C ASN A 670 8.94 16.71 -19.50
N GLN A 671 10.16 16.41 -19.05
CA GLN A 671 10.74 16.97 -17.83
C GLN A 671 11.18 18.42 -18.03
N LEU A 672 10.22 19.36 -18.11
CA LEU A 672 10.47 20.81 -18.23
C LEU A 672 11.48 21.16 -19.34
N GLY A 673 11.44 20.42 -20.46
CA GLY A 673 12.37 20.59 -21.60
C GLY A 673 13.77 19.97 -21.45
N ALA A 674 14.09 19.30 -20.34
CA ALA A 674 15.41 18.69 -20.11
C ALA A 674 15.54 17.27 -20.69
N ARG A 675 14.48 16.45 -20.65
CA ARG A 675 14.42 15.09 -21.21
C ARG A 675 13.03 14.77 -21.75
N GLN A 676 12.98 14.09 -22.90
CA GLN A 676 11.76 13.47 -23.42
C GLN A 676 11.33 12.34 -22.47
N GLY A 677 10.03 12.20 -22.22
CA GLY A 677 9.49 11.08 -21.46
C GLY A 677 9.89 9.74 -22.09
N ALA A 678 10.28 8.77 -21.27
CA ALA A 678 10.71 7.46 -21.74
C ALA A 678 9.60 6.44 -21.46
N GLY A 679 8.97 5.95 -22.53
CA GLY A 679 7.95 4.92 -22.47
C GLY A 679 8.40 3.64 -23.17
N ALA A 680 8.03 2.49 -22.62
CA ALA A 680 8.16 1.19 -23.25
C ALA A 680 6.84 0.44 -23.20
N VAL A 681 6.58 -0.39 -24.21
CA VAL A 681 5.43 -1.30 -24.23
C VAL A 681 5.87 -2.70 -24.56
N TYR A 682 5.28 -3.67 -23.88
CA TYR A 682 5.57 -5.09 -24.07
C TYR A 682 4.37 -5.82 -24.64
N LEU A 683 4.63 -6.68 -25.63
CA LEU A 683 3.62 -7.58 -26.21
C LEU A 683 4.15 -9.00 -26.27
N HIS A 684 3.29 -9.98 -25.99
CA HIS A 684 3.64 -11.39 -26.07
C HIS A 684 3.73 -11.85 -27.55
N ALA A 685 4.70 -12.70 -27.88
CA ALA A 685 4.98 -13.13 -29.26
C ALA A 685 3.81 -13.87 -29.93
N HIS A 686 3.03 -14.61 -29.13
CA HIS A 686 1.84 -15.32 -29.59
C HIS A 686 0.55 -14.47 -29.58
N HIS A 687 0.66 -13.14 -29.41
CA HIS A 687 -0.47 -12.23 -29.50
C HIS A 687 -0.83 -11.96 -30.98
N PRO A 688 -2.11 -11.89 -31.39
CA PRO A 688 -2.48 -11.73 -32.80
C PRO A 688 -1.98 -10.43 -33.45
N ASP A 689 -1.89 -9.34 -32.67
CA ASP A 689 -1.32 -8.07 -33.15
C ASP A 689 0.22 -8.05 -33.25
N ILE A 690 0.95 -9.15 -32.99
CA ILE A 690 2.43 -9.14 -32.93
C ILE A 690 3.10 -8.55 -34.17
N TYR A 691 2.64 -8.91 -35.37
CA TYR A 691 3.21 -8.38 -36.61
C TYR A 691 2.92 -6.88 -36.78
N ARG A 692 1.69 -6.44 -36.45
CA ARG A 692 1.31 -5.02 -36.50
C ARG A 692 2.09 -4.19 -35.50
N PHE A 693 2.30 -4.74 -34.30
CA PHE A 693 3.10 -4.15 -33.24
C PHE A 693 4.54 -3.89 -33.68
N LEU A 694 5.19 -4.91 -34.27
CA LEU A 694 6.54 -4.77 -34.82
C LEU A 694 6.59 -3.81 -36.02
N ASP A 695 5.57 -3.83 -36.87
CA ASP A 695 5.47 -2.97 -38.05
C ASP A 695 5.43 -1.47 -37.71
N THR A 696 5.03 -1.09 -36.50
CA THR A 696 5.06 0.32 -36.04
C THR A 696 6.45 0.95 -36.05
N LYS A 697 7.51 0.14 -36.02
CA LYS A 697 8.91 0.57 -36.05
C LYS A 697 9.56 0.49 -37.43
N ARG A 698 8.86 -0.01 -38.45
CA ARG A 698 9.39 0.01 -39.82
C ARG A 698 9.52 1.46 -40.31
N GLU A 699 10.64 1.78 -40.95
CA GLU A 699 10.91 3.13 -41.44
C GLU A 699 9.89 3.61 -42.48
N ASN A 700 9.35 2.68 -43.26
CA ASN A 700 8.34 2.91 -44.31
C ASN A 700 6.90 2.62 -43.86
N ALA A 701 6.63 2.56 -42.55
CA ALA A 701 5.27 2.41 -42.03
C ALA A 701 4.40 3.64 -42.33
N ASP A 702 3.08 3.44 -42.48
CA ASP A 702 2.12 4.55 -42.59
C ASP A 702 2.18 5.42 -41.31
N GLU A 703 2.16 6.74 -41.48
CA GLU A 703 2.29 7.70 -40.38
C GLU A 703 1.22 7.49 -39.29
N LYS A 704 0.05 6.94 -39.64
CA LYS A 704 -1.03 6.63 -38.68
C LYS A 704 -0.73 5.47 -37.73
N ILE A 705 0.13 4.53 -38.13
CA ILE A 705 0.53 3.38 -37.30
C ILE A 705 1.94 3.52 -36.74
N ARG A 706 2.70 4.50 -37.23
CA ARG A 706 4.10 4.69 -36.85
C ARG A 706 4.24 5.20 -35.41
N ILE A 707 5.10 4.52 -34.66
CA ILE A 707 5.46 4.85 -33.27
C ILE A 707 6.95 5.20 -33.24
N LYS A 708 7.28 6.46 -32.99
CA LYS A 708 8.63 7.03 -33.04
C LYS A 708 9.38 6.87 -31.72
N THR A 709 8.80 7.27 -30.59
CA THR A 709 9.52 7.43 -29.30
C THR A 709 9.32 6.27 -28.34
N LEU A 710 8.17 5.59 -28.39
CA LEU A 710 7.89 4.45 -27.51
C LEU A 710 8.81 3.27 -27.84
N SER A 711 9.47 2.69 -26.84
CA SER A 711 10.27 1.48 -27.01
C SER A 711 9.38 0.24 -27.08
N LEU A 712 9.77 -0.74 -27.90
CA LEU A 712 9.05 -2.02 -28.00
C LEU A 712 9.82 -3.12 -27.26
N GLY A 713 9.09 -3.94 -26.51
CA GLY A 713 9.55 -5.20 -25.95
C GLY A 713 8.68 -6.35 -26.43
N VAL A 714 9.28 -7.51 -26.66
CA VAL A 714 8.54 -8.75 -27.00
C VAL A 714 8.84 -9.81 -25.95
N VAL A 715 7.80 -10.43 -25.41
CA VAL A 715 7.93 -11.61 -24.55
C VAL A 715 7.86 -12.85 -25.42
N ILE A 716 8.94 -13.63 -25.47
CA ILE A 716 9.07 -14.82 -26.32
C ILE A 716 9.19 -16.07 -25.44
N PRO A 717 8.17 -16.94 -25.40
CA PRO A 717 8.25 -18.20 -24.65
C PRO A 717 9.12 -19.25 -25.35
N ASP A 718 9.54 -20.27 -24.60
CA ASP A 718 10.39 -21.36 -25.10
C ASP A 718 9.78 -22.09 -26.31
N ILE A 719 8.46 -22.29 -26.34
CA ILE A 719 7.77 -22.95 -27.45
C ILE A 719 8.00 -22.25 -28.79
N THR A 720 8.12 -20.91 -28.80
CA THR A 720 8.43 -20.16 -30.02
C THR A 720 9.77 -20.58 -30.62
N PHE A 721 10.79 -20.78 -29.79
CA PHE A 721 12.11 -21.25 -30.25
C PHE A 721 12.06 -22.71 -30.73
N GLN A 722 11.25 -23.55 -30.10
CA GLN A 722 11.07 -24.94 -30.52
C GLN A 722 10.41 -25.04 -31.90
N LEU A 723 9.32 -24.28 -32.12
CA LEU A 723 8.63 -24.19 -33.39
C LEU A 723 9.55 -23.64 -34.49
N ALA A 724 10.28 -22.56 -34.20
CA ALA A 724 11.23 -21.97 -35.14
C ALA A 724 12.36 -22.96 -35.52
N LYS A 725 12.85 -23.75 -34.56
CA LYS A 725 13.86 -24.79 -34.81
C LYS A 725 13.32 -25.93 -35.67
N ALA A 726 12.05 -26.30 -35.49
CA ALA A 726 11.37 -27.32 -36.29
C ALA A 726 10.89 -26.79 -37.66
N ASN A 727 10.90 -25.47 -37.86
CA ASN A 727 10.29 -24.79 -39.00
C ASN A 727 8.76 -25.05 -39.08
N ASP A 728 8.10 -25.03 -37.92
CA ASP A 728 6.66 -25.18 -37.76
C ASP A 728 5.95 -23.82 -37.64
N ASP A 729 4.64 -23.82 -37.87
CA ASP A 729 3.80 -22.62 -37.76
C ASP A 729 3.66 -22.16 -36.29
N MET A 730 3.74 -20.83 -36.10
CA MET A 730 3.44 -20.18 -34.82
C MET A 730 1.99 -19.72 -34.78
N TYR A 731 1.17 -20.38 -33.97
CA TYR A 731 -0.22 -19.99 -33.74
C TYR A 731 -0.30 -18.79 -32.80
N LEU A 732 -1.25 -17.89 -33.09
CA LEU A 732 -1.53 -16.70 -32.30
C LEU A 732 -2.90 -16.88 -31.64
N PHE A 733 -3.03 -16.51 -30.38
CA PHE A 733 -4.22 -16.77 -29.57
C PHE A 733 -4.91 -15.45 -29.19
N SER A 734 -6.21 -15.35 -29.46
CA SER A 734 -7.01 -14.18 -29.11
C SER A 734 -7.08 -14.01 -27.59
N PRO A 735 -6.60 -12.89 -27.00
CA PRO A 735 -6.78 -12.63 -25.57
C PRO A 735 -8.25 -12.61 -25.15
N TYR A 736 -9.14 -12.13 -26.03
CA TYR A 736 -10.58 -12.11 -25.80
C TYR A 736 -11.15 -13.51 -25.60
N ASP A 737 -10.77 -14.47 -26.42
CA ASP A 737 -11.24 -15.85 -26.27
C ASP A 737 -10.53 -16.58 -25.13
N VAL A 738 -9.24 -16.34 -24.92
CA VAL A 738 -8.48 -16.94 -23.81
C VAL A 738 -9.11 -16.55 -22.47
N GLU A 739 -9.41 -15.28 -22.24
CA GLU A 739 -10.05 -14.83 -21.00
C GLU A 739 -11.42 -15.49 -20.79
N ARG A 740 -12.19 -15.69 -21.87
CA ARG A 740 -13.51 -16.33 -21.79
C ARG A 740 -13.46 -17.84 -21.57
N VAL A 741 -12.46 -18.52 -22.11
CA VAL A 741 -12.32 -19.98 -22.01
C VAL A 741 -11.63 -20.38 -20.70
N TYR A 742 -10.57 -19.68 -20.34
CA TYR A 742 -9.71 -20.01 -19.19
C TYR A 742 -10.05 -19.19 -17.93
N GLY A 743 -10.85 -18.13 -18.05
CA GLY A 743 -11.24 -17.28 -16.91
C GLY A 743 -10.12 -16.37 -16.40
N VAL A 744 -8.99 -16.30 -17.11
CA VAL A 744 -7.83 -15.47 -16.76
C VAL A 744 -7.31 -14.73 -18.01
N PRO A 745 -6.79 -13.50 -17.87
CA PRO A 745 -6.22 -12.76 -19.00
C PRO A 745 -5.03 -13.46 -19.65
N PHE A 746 -4.76 -13.13 -20.92
CA PHE A 746 -3.75 -13.85 -21.73
C PHE A 746 -2.35 -13.89 -21.11
N ALA A 747 -1.90 -12.80 -20.50
CA ALA A 747 -0.58 -12.75 -19.87
C ALA A 747 -0.42 -13.69 -18.66
N ASP A 748 -1.53 -14.16 -18.09
CA ASP A 748 -1.54 -15.04 -16.92
C ASP A 748 -1.56 -16.54 -17.31
N VAL A 749 -1.65 -16.84 -18.61
CA VAL A 749 -1.56 -18.21 -19.13
C VAL A 749 -0.12 -18.55 -19.48
N ASN A 750 0.37 -19.70 -18.99
CA ASN A 750 1.65 -20.23 -19.46
C ASN A 750 1.48 -20.79 -20.88
N VAL A 751 1.80 -19.96 -21.89
CA VAL A 751 1.66 -20.31 -23.31
C VAL A 751 2.49 -21.54 -23.67
N THR A 752 3.67 -21.75 -23.10
CA THR A 752 4.49 -22.94 -23.39
C THR A 752 3.75 -24.21 -22.98
N ASP A 753 3.17 -24.24 -21.78
CA ASP A 753 2.51 -25.43 -21.24
C ASP A 753 1.16 -25.69 -21.93
N LYS A 754 0.47 -24.62 -22.33
CA LYS A 754 -0.89 -24.67 -22.88
C LYS A 754 -0.95 -24.58 -24.41
N TYR A 755 0.19 -24.50 -25.10
CA TYR A 755 0.25 -24.19 -26.54
C TYR A 755 -0.58 -25.11 -27.43
N HIS A 756 -0.62 -26.40 -27.13
CA HIS A 756 -1.36 -27.39 -27.93
C HIS A 756 -2.82 -27.58 -27.47
N GLU A 757 -3.16 -27.08 -26.28
CA GLU A 757 -4.53 -27.09 -25.75
C GLU A 757 -5.34 -25.90 -26.26
N MET A 758 -4.68 -24.73 -26.38
CA MET A 758 -5.18 -23.55 -27.08
C MET A 758 -5.15 -23.76 -28.59
#